data_AF-A0A2S4L6F5-F1
#
_entry.id   AF-A0A2S4L6F5-F1
#
_cell.length_a   1.000
_cell.length_b   1.000
_cell.length_c   1.000
_cell.angle_alpha   90.00
_cell.angle_beta   90.00
_cell.angle_gamma   90.00
#
_symmetry.space_group_name_H-M   'P 1'
#
loop_
_entity.id
_entity.type
_entity.pdbx_description
1 polymer ?
#
loop_
_entity_poly.entity_id
_entity_poly.type
_entity_poly.pdbx_seq_one_letter_code
_entity_poly.pdbx_strand_id
1 'polypeptide(L)'
;MADEAAPVGLVERDGKQYRPIKEGKATILVPHNAEAKTDGGEEQQVFYNPIQQYNRDLSTLAIKAYGEWTLEQRAQKFQSKMSGKQGKQGKKRKRGDETPVPEPENPEAANQDKDQEQPEAPKPPKTTFKILDALSASGLRAMRYAHELPFVTSVKANDLSESAAASIKLNVEHNGLQDIITVTNEDALALMYRAIADDLSKRDRNGNPGKSHKFDVIDLDPYGTAAPFFDAAIQSVRDDGGLLCITCTDSAVWAGHSYCEKTFALYGGIPVKGMHTHEAALRLILNAVATSGAKYGLAIEPLLSLSIDFYTKLFIRVTRSPQSVKFLGARTMLVYGCDQGCGSWETQPLLRSKPAPNKKGSGSFYKHGMALGPTADRFCQHCGFKMHLSGPMYAGRIHNQEFIQRVLDEVPKASPEVYGTLPRLEGMLRTAQEEYLPGPELPTDVDAKDAELATVDNSPFFVIPGRVASIVSCATPTDDMFRGALVHLGYQVGRSHCRAGSIKTDAPWSTIWWVMTEWIRQKSPVKVAKFKPLMAGWKILHDAGLLGQQGRAAEDSAHKSDDSKMEGVEEQPAEEQPAEKKPETAENGGEPNEKESSGEASKEEQSSGEEKTVPSESELRKTLVFDEALAKLGRQRGSQRYVRYQMNPQRYWGPMTRAKGN
;
A
#
# COMPACT_ATOMS: atom_id res chain seq x y z
N MET A 1 -33.57 -20.92 19.21
CA MET A 1 -34.78 -21.12 18.39
C MET A 1 -34.47 -20.61 17.01
N ALA A 2 -34.80 -21.40 15.98
CA ALA A 2 -34.43 -21.15 14.60
C ALA A 2 -35.24 -19.96 14.05
N ASP A 3 -34.56 -18.99 13.44
CA ASP A 3 -35.18 -18.08 12.47
C ASP A 3 -35.25 -18.84 11.14
N GLU A 4 -36.44 -19.35 10.81
CA GLU A 4 -36.78 -19.79 9.47
C GLU A 4 -36.91 -18.55 8.58
N ALA A 5 -35.90 -18.30 7.74
CA ALA A 5 -36.05 -17.41 6.61
C ALA A 5 -37.12 -17.97 5.68
N ALA A 6 -38.05 -17.13 5.22
CA ALA A 6 -39.13 -17.50 4.30
C ALA A 6 -38.60 -18.29 3.09
N PRO A 7 -39.34 -19.31 2.59
CA PRO A 7 -38.87 -20.14 1.49
C PRO A 7 -38.71 -19.29 0.24
N VAL A 8 -37.46 -19.07 -0.17
CA VAL A 8 -37.13 -18.41 -1.43
C VAL A 8 -37.63 -19.32 -2.55
N GLY A 9 -38.56 -18.82 -3.37
CA GLY A 9 -39.15 -19.59 -4.47
C GLY A 9 -38.07 -20.17 -5.39
N LEU A 10 -38.13 -21.48 -5.65
CA LEU A 10 -37.23 -22.15 -6.58
C LEU A 10 -37.51 -21.64 -8.01
N VAL A 11 -36.44 -21.48 -8.78
CA VAL A 11 -36.51 -21.09 -10.20
C VAL A 11 -36.26 -22.34 -11.03
N GLU A 12 -37.18 -22.68 -11.92
CA GLU A 12 -36.98 -23.76 -12.89
C GLU A 12 -36.42 -23.21 -14.20
N ARG A 13 -35.32 -23.80 -14.67
CA ARG A 13 -34.64 -23.48 -15.94
C ARG A 13 -34.17 -24.78 -16.56
N ASP A 14 -34.56 -25.05 -17.80
CA ASP A 14 -34.19 -26.26 -18.57
C ASP A 14 -34.43 -27.57 -17.80
N GLY A 15 -35.57 -27.66 -17.09
CA GLY A 15 -35.95 -28.83 -16.29
C GLY A 15 -35.13 -29.03 -15.01
N LYS A 16 -34.29 -28.05 -14.62
CA LYS A 16 -33.50 -28.06 -13.37
C LYS A 16 -34.01 -26.98 -12.42
N GLN A 17 -33.99 -27.30 -11.12
CA GLN A 17 -34.37 -26.37 -10.06
C GLN A 17 -33.16 -25.68 -9.44
N TYR A 18 -33.28 -24.36 -9.29
CA TYR A 18 -32.26 -23.50 -8.73
C TYR A 18 -32.79 -22.70 -7.54
N ARG A 19 -31.95 -22.50 -6.54
CA ARG A 19 -32.15 -21.54 -5.46
C ARG A 19 -31.54 -20.20 -5.87
N PRO A 20 -32.32 -19.13 -6.01
CA PRO A 20 -31.78 -17.81 -6.30
C PRO A 20 -31.12 -17.21 -5.06
N ILE A 21 -29.94 -16.62 -5.23
CA ILE A 21 -29.23 -15.85 -4.20
C ILE A 21 -29.01 -14.45 -4.75
N LYS A 22 -29.56 -13.45 -4.06
CA LYS A 22 -29.38 -12.05 -4.42
C LYS A 22 -28.27 -11.42 -3.60
N GLU A 23 -27.32 -10.76 -4.28
CA GLU A 23 -26.32 -9.90 -3.64
C GLU A 23 -26.14 -8.63 -4.47
N GLY A 24 -26.30 -7.47 -3.82
CA GLY A 24 -26.40 -6.21 -4.55
C GLY A 24 -27.62 -6.22 -5.47
N LYS A 25 -27.41 -5.82 -6.72
CA LYS A 25 -28.46 -5.87 -7.74
C LYS A 25 -28.51 -7.21 -8.50
N ALA A 26 -27.46 -8.02 -8.40
CA ALA A 26 -27.34 -9.27 -9.14
C ALA A 26 -28.02 -10.43 -8.39
N THR A 27 -28.61 -11.35 -9.15
CA THR A 27 -29.17 -12.61 -8.64
C THR A 27 -28.50 -13.80 -9.32
N ILE A 28 -27.87 -14.69 -8.55
CA ILE A 28 -27.26 -15.92 -9.07
C ILE A 28 -28.16 -17.13 -8.80
N LEU A 29 -28.15 -18.08 -9.72
CA LEU A 29 -28.86 -19.35 -9.61
C LEU A 29 -27.89 -20.44 -9.15
N VAL A 30 -28.12 -20.98 -7.95
CA VAL A 30 -27.35 -22.10 -7.40
C VAL A 30 -28.20 -23.37 -7.49
N PRO A 31 -27.70 -24.48 -8.06
CA PRO A 31 -28.48 -25.73 -8.16
C PRO A 31 -29.02 -26.17 -6.80
N HIS A 32 -30.30 -26.55 -6.73
CA HIS A 32 -30.96 -26.90 -5.46
C HIS A 32 -30.29 -28.09 -4.75
N ASN A 33 -29.78 -29.06 -5.53
CA ASN A 33 -29.15 -30.29 -5.03
C ASN A 33 -27.63 -30.16 -4.80
N ALA A 34 -27.05 -28.96 -4.91
CA ALA A 34 -25.63 -28.76 -4.63
C ALA A 34 -25.39 -28.83 -3.12
N GLU A 35 -25.07 -30.00 -2.59
CA GLU A 35 -24.62 -30.15 -1.20
C GLU A 35 -23.33 -29.35 -0.97
N ALA A 36 -23.27 -28.62 0.14
CA ALA A 36 -22.04 -27.97 0.58
C ALA A 36 -21.07 -29.05 1.04
N LYS A 37 -20.04 -29.35 0.24
CA LYS A 37 -19.06 -30.41 0.51
C LYS A 37 -18.48 -30.34 1.92
N THR A 38 -18.69 -31.41 2.68
CA THR A 38 -17.70 -31.97 3.61
C THR A 38 -16.78 -32.91 2.83
N ASP A 39 -15.48 -32.67 2.91
CA ASP A 39 -14.33 -33.51 2.49
C ASP A 39 -14.56 -34.64 1.47
N GLY A 40 -14.08 -34.43 0.23
CA GLY A 40 -13.68 -35.50 -0.70
C GLY A 40 -14.78 -36.08 -1.61
N GLY A 41 -15.02 -35.47 -2.78
CA GLY A 41 -15.77 -36.06 -3.91
C GLY A 41 -16.82 -35.15 -4.56
N GLU A 42 -16.65 -34.80 -5.85
CA GLU A 42 -17.49 -33.99 -6.79
C GLU A 42 -17.42 -32.43 -6.77
N GLU A 43 -16.90 -31.82 -7.84
CA GLU A 43 -16.75 -30.35 -7.98
C GLU A 43 -18.06 -29.59 -7.69
N GLN A 44 -17.94 -28.53 -6.86
CA GLN A 44 -19.07 -27.65 -6.56
C GLN A 44 -19.50 -26.95 -7.86
N GLN A 45 -20.71 -27.26 -8.36
CA GLN A 45 -21.16 -26.81 -9.69
C GLN A 45 -21.26 -25.28 -9.85
N VAL A 46 -21.41 -24.53 -8.74
CA VAL A 46 -21.40 -23.06 -8.72
C VAL A 46 -20.75 -22.60 -7.42
N PHE A 47 -19.59 -21.96 -7.50
CA PHE A 47 -18.95 -21.38 -6.32
C PHE A 47 -19.55 -20.02 -5.94
N TYR A 48 -20.01 -19.93 -4.69
CA TYR A 48 -20.43 -18.70 -4.05
C TYR A 48 -20.01 -18.72 -2.58
N ASN A 49 -19.31 -17.66 -2.15
CA ASN A 49 -18.94 -17.47 -0.75
C ASN A 49 -19.55 -16.16 -0.22
N PRO A 50 -20.52 -16.20 0.72
CA PRO A 50 -21.14 -15.00 1.29
C PRO A 50 -20.16 -14.16 2.11
N ILE A 51 -19.08 -14.76 2.64
CA ILE A 51 -18.04 -14.05 3.40
C ILE A 51 -17.35 -12.97 2.52
N GLN A 52 -17.30 -13.19 1.21
CA GLN A 52 -16.68 -12.29 0.24
C GLN A 52 -17.60 -11.14 -0.19
N GLN A 53 -18.80 -10.97 0.39
CA GLN A 53 -19.69 -9.84 0.09
C GLN A 53 -18.98 -8.50 0.34
N TYR A 54 -18.24 -8.38 1.44
CA TYR A 54 -17.44 -7.19 1.74
C TYR A 54 -16.42 -6.86 0.65
N ASN A 55 -15.73 -7.88 0.13
CA ASN A 55 -14.76 -7.71 -0.96
C ASN A 55 -15.45 -7.21 -2.23
N ARG A 56 -16.62 -7.76 -2.57
CA ARG A 56 -17.40 -7.37 -3.74
C ARG A 56 -17.98 -5.96 -3.60
N ASP A 57 -18.54 -5.61 -2.45
CA ASP A 57 -19.01 -4.24 -2.15
C ASP A 57 -17.87 -3.22 -2.28
N LEU A 58 -16.72 -3.52 -1.67
CA LEU A 58 -15.52 -2.68 -1.76
C LEU A 58 -15.04 -2.54 -3.21
N SER A 59 -15.00 -3.63 -3.96
CA SER A 59 -14.55 -3.62 -5.36
C SER A 59 -15.46 -2.76 -6.22
N THR A 60 -16.79 -2.93 -6.11
CA THR A 60 -17.74 -2.13 -6.87
C THR A 60 -17.61 -0.64 -6.56
N LEU A 61 -17.60 -0.24 -5.28
CA LEU A 61 -17.51 1.18 -4.91
C LEU A 61 -16.14 1.79 -5.29
N ALA A 62 -15.05 1.05 -5.11
CA ALA A 62 -13.72 1.50 -5.51
C ALA A 62 -13.60 1.68 -7.02
N ILE A 63 -14.12 0.74 -7.81
CA ILE A 63 -14.15 0.85 -9.28
C ILE A 63 -15.05 2.00 -9.72
N LYS A 64 -16.20 2.21 -9.05
CA LYS A 64 -17.09 3.34 -9.33
C LYS A 64 -16.36 4.67 -9.17
N ALA A 65 -15.78 4.90 -8.00
CA ALA A 65 -15.04 6.12 -7.70
C ALA A 65 -13.84 6.32 -8.65
N TYR A 66 -13.10 5.25 -8.96
CA TYR A 66 -11.96 5.32 -9.90
C TYR A 66 -12.40 5.60 -11.34
N GLY A 67 -13.48 4.95 -11.79
CA GLY A 67 -14.01 5.08 -13.14
C GLY A 67 -14.53 6.48 -13.42
N GLU A 68 -15.31 7.04 -12.50
CA GLU A 68 -15.76 8.44 -12.55
C GLU A 68 -14.55 9.39 -12.59
N TRP A 69 -13.60 9.23 -11.65
CA TRP A 69 -12.37 10.03 -11.62
C TRP A 69 -11.59 9.97 -12.94
N THR A 70 -11.45 8.79 -13.52
CA THR A 70 -10.69 8.59 -14.76
C THR A 70 -11.41 9.17 -15.98
N LEU A 71 -12.74 9.02 -16.05
CA LEU A 71 -13.54 9.56 -17.14
C LEU A 71 -13.57 11.09 -17.12
N GLU A 72 -13.67 11.71 -15.94
CA GLU A 72 -13.50 13.15 -15.75
C GLU A 72 -12.15 13.64 -16.29
N GLN A 73 -11.06 12.97 -15.89
CA GLN A 73 -9.71 13.32 -16.33
C GLN A 73 -9.53 13.17 -17.85
N ARG A 74 -10.12 12.13 -18.46
CA ARG A 74 -10.10 11.92 -19.92
C ARG A 74 -10.88 13.01 -20.64
N ALA A 75 -12.05 13.41 -20.12
CA ALA A 75 -12.85 14.48 -20.68
C ALA A 75 -12.12 15.83 -20.64
N GLN A 76 -11.50 16.18 -19.51
CA GLN A 76 -10.69 17.41 -19.36
C GLN A 76 -9.49 17.43 -20.33
N LYS A 77 -8.77 16.31 -20.46
CA LYS A 77 -7.66 16.16 -21.42
C LYS A 77 -8.13 16.28 -22.88
N PHE A 78 -9.33 15.80 -23.19
CA PHE A 78 -9.90 15.95 -24.53
C PHE A 78 -10.28 17.41 -24.82
N GLN A 79 -10.96 18.08 -23.88
CA GLN A 79 -11.35 19.49 -24.01
C GLN A 79 -10.13 20.41 -24.18
N SER A 80 -9.09 20.23 -23.36
CA SER A 80 -7.84 21.01 -23.47
C SER A 80 -7.09 20.79 -24.79
N LYS A 81 -7.11 19.58 -25.35
CA LYS A 81 -6.55 19.31 -26.68
C LYS A 81 -7.35 19.98 -27.80
N MET A 82 -8.67 20.05 -27.68
CA MET A 82 -9.54 20.70 -28.66
C MET A 82 -9.34 22.23 -28.65
N SER A 83 -9.31 22.86 -27.48
CA SER A 83 -9.06 24.31 -27.37
C SER A 83 -7.65 24.69 -27.84
N GLY A 84 -6.63 23.87 -27.54
CA GLY A 84 -5.25 24.08 -28.02
C GLY A 84 -5.08 23.95 -29.54
N LYS A 85 -5.93 23.16 -30.22
CA LYS A 85 -5.94 23.07 -31.70
C LYS A 85 -6.62 24.28 -32.36
N GLN A 86 -7.70 24.79 -31.78
CA GLN A 86 -8.38 26.00 -32.29
C GLN A 86 -7.47 27.25 -32.19
N GLY A 87 -6.70 27.39 -31.10
CA GLY A 87 -5.74 28.49 -30.94
C GLY A 87 -4.57 28.50 -31.94
N LYS A 88 -4.18 27.33 -32.49
CA LYS A 88 -3.13 27.22 -33.52
C LYS A 88 -3.62 27.47 -34.95
N GLN A 89 -4.90 27.23 -35.24
CA GLN A 89 -5.47 27.55 -36.56
C GLN A 89 -5.74 29.06 -36.73
N GLY A 90 -6.02 29.81 -35.65
CA GLY A 90 -6.21 31.26 -35.69
C GLY A 90 -4.96 32.08 -36.05
N LYS A 91 -3.75 31.53 -35.89
CA LYS A 91 -2.48 32.25 -36.14
C LYS A 91 -1.92 32.11 -37.57
N LYS A 92 -2.61 31.39 -38.49
CA LYS A 92 -2.16 31.18 -39.87
C LYS A 92 -2.87 32.02 -40.94
N ARG A 93 -3.76 32.95 -40.55
CA ARG A 93 -4.43 33.90 -41.46
C ARG A 93 -4.35 35.34 -40.92
N LYS A 94 -3.18 35.97 -41.03
CA LYS A 94 -3.08 37.44 -41.13
C LYS A 94 -1.71 37.86 -41.68
N ARG A 95 -1.66 37.96 -42.99
CA ARG A 95 -0.74 38.77 -43.82
C ARG A 95 -1.60 39.04 -45.06
N GLY A 96 -2.26 40.17 -45.24
CA GLY A 96 -1.98 41.54 -44.85
C GLY A 96 -1.97 42.30 -46.17
N ASP A 97 -3.09 42.93 -46.52
CA ASP A 97 -3.09 44.07 -47.44
C ASP A 97 -4.30 44.97 -47.12
N GLU A 98 -4.04 46.27 -47.07
CA GLU A 98 -4.94 47.33 -46.62
C GLU A 98 -5.52 48.09 -47.82
N THR A 99 -6.78 48.52 -47.73
CA THR A 99 -7.21 49.89 -48.14
C THR A 99 -8.65 50.16 -47.67
N PRO A 100 -9.04 51.43 -47.40
CA PRO A 100 -10.22 51.77 -46.61
C PRO A 100 -11.47 52.23 -47.41
N VAL A 101 -12.61 52.05 -46.74
CA VAL A 101 -14.05 52.43 -46.89
C VAL A 101 -14.43 53.64 -47.79
N PRO A 102 -15.70 53.71 -48.29
CA PRO A 102 -16.75 54.43 -47.53
C PRO A 102 -18.16 53.75 -47.50
N GLU A 103 -18.99 54.23 -46.56
CA GLU A 103 -20.35 53.81 -46.16
C GLU A 103 -21.49 54.16 -47.20
N PRO A 104 -22.80 54.21 -46.85
CA PRO A 104 -23.76 53.09 -46.74
C PRO A 104 -25.05 53.31 -47.58
N GLU A 105 -25.66 52.29 -48.20
CA GLU A 105 -27.03 52.43 -48.73
C GLU A 105 -27.90 51.17 -48.64
N ASN A 106 -29.01 51.38 -47.92
CA ASN A 106 -30.37 50.82 -47.96
C ASN A 106 -30.72 49.31 -48.02
N PRO A 107 -31.82 48.93 -47.34
CA PRO A 107 -32.32 47.56 -47.24
C PRO A 107 -33.36 47.26 -48.32
N GLU A 108 -33.34 46.08 -48.93
CA GLU A 108 -34.56 45.37 -49.35
C GLU A 108 -34.28 43.94 -49.84
N ALA A 109 -35.01 43.02 -49.21
CA ALA A 109 -35.57 41.76 -49.69
C ALA A 109 -34.79 40.88 -50.69
N ALA A 110 -34.43 39.67 -50.23
CA ALA A 110 -34.90 38.43 -50.85
C ALA A 110 -34.59 37.22 -49.94
N ASN A 111 -35.65 36.62 -49.42
CA ASN A 111 -35.65 35.27 -48.86
C ASN A 111 -35.17 34.28 -49.93
N GLN A 112 -34.07 33.57 -49.67
CA GLN A 112 -33.84 32.24 -50.21
C GLN A 112 -33.29 31.36 -49.10
N ASP A 113 -34.13 30.40 -48.69
CA ASP A 113 -33.76 29.22 -47.93
C ASP A 113 -32.54 28.56 -48.56
N LYS A 114 -31.42 28.61 -47.83
CA LYS A 114 -30.38 27.59 -47.91
C LYS A 114 -30.12 27.16 -46.48
N ASP A 115 -30.60 25.96 -46.19
CA ASP A 115 -30.21 25.15 -45.05
C ASP A 115 -28.69 25.24 -44.87
N GLN A 116 -28.26 26.08 -43.94
CA GLN A 116 -26.94 26.00 -43.36
C GLN A 116 -27.02 24.87 -42.34
N GLU A 117 -26.69 23.65 -42.78
CA GLU A 117 -26.18 22.63 -41.87
C GLU A 117 -25.03 23.28 -41.09
N GLN A 118 -25.33 23.65 -39.84
CA GLN A 118 -24.29 23.92 -38.86
C GLN A 118 -23.40 22.66 -38.84
N PRO A 119 -22.06 22.79 -38.89
CA PRO A 119 -21.22 21.63 -38.66
C PRO A 119 -21.58 21.13 -37.27
N GLU A 120 -22.24 19.96 -37.17
CA GLU A 120 -22.49 19.30 -35.90
C GLU A 120 -21.16 19.31 -35.15
N ALA A 121 -21.12 19.97 -33.99
CA ALA A 121 -19.97 19.92 -33.10
C ALA A 121 -19.61 18.44 -32.94
N PRO A 122 -18.34 18.04 -33.17
CA PRO A 122 -17.98 16.63 -33.19
C PRO A 122 -18.41 16.01 -31.86
N LYS A 123 -19.42 15.14 -31.93
CA LYS A 123 -19.95 14.42 -30.76
C LYS A 123 -18.76 13.79 -30.03
N PRO A 124 -18.65 13.97 -28.70
CA PRO A 124 -17.54 13.41 -27.95
C PRO A 124 -17.48 11.91 -28.26
N PRO A 125 -16.29 11.35 -28.52
CA PRO A 125 -16.17 9.93 -28.83
C PRO A 125 -16.84 9.13 -27.69
N LYS A 126 -17.74 8.19 -28.03
CA LYS A 126 -18.34 7.27 -27.06
C LYS A 126 -17.20 6.65 -26.24
N THR A 127 -17.08 7.05 -24.97
CA THR A 127 -16.01 6.60 -24.10
C THR A 127 -16.31 5.18 -23.65
N THR A 128 -15.60 4.20 -24.22
CA THR A 128 -15.69 2.81 -23.78
C THR A 128 -15.00 2.66 -22.43
N PHE A 129 -15.61 1.87 -21.55
CA PHE A 129 -15.04 1.42 -20.28
C PHE A 129 -15.18 -0.09 -20.19
N LYS A 130 -14.05 -0.81 -20.25
CA LYS A 130 -13.98 -2.28 -20.33
C LYS A 130 -13.42 -2.87 -19.05
N ILE A 131 -14.13 -3.86 -18.49
CA ILE A 131 -13.69 -4.58 -17.29
C ILE A 131 -13.45 -6.05 -17.64
N LEU A 132 -12.37 -6.63 -17.12
CA LEU A 132 -12.15 -8.08 -17.10
C LEU A 132 -12.34 -8.60 -15.68
N ASP A 133 -13.30 -9.51 -15.50
CA ASP A 133 -13.42 -10.39 -14.35
C ASP A 133 -12.76 -11.73 -14.73
N ALA A 134 -11.49 -11.91 -14.36
CA ALA A 134 -10.63 -12.93 -14.96
C ALA A 134 -10.89 -14.36 -14.46
N LEU A 135 -11.38 -14.50 -13.23
CA LEU A 135 -11.72 -15.77 -12.57
C LEU A 135 -13.11 -15.62 -11.93
N SER A 136 -14.14 -15.72 -12.77
CA SER A 136 -15.46 -15.18 -12.52
C SER A 136 -16.39 -16.12 -11.74
N ALA A 137 -16.09 -17.43 -11.71
CA ALA A 137 -16.87 -18.47 -11.04
C ALA A 137 -18.37 -18.43 -11.39
N SER A 138 -19.21 -17.87 -10.51
CA SER A 138 -20.65 -17.73 -10.73
C SER A 138 -21.03 -16.51 -11.59
N GLY A 139 -20.09 -15.62 -11.89
CA GLY A 139 -20.34 -14.37 -12.62
C GLY A 139 -20.74 -13.21 -11.73
N LEU A 140 -20.84 -13.41 -10.41
CA LEU A 140 -21.43 -12.45 -9.48
C LEU A 140 -20.74 -11.07 -9.53
N ARG A 141 -19.40 -11.03 -9.57
CA ARG A 141 -18.64 -9.78 -9.70
C ARG A 141 -18.95 -9.08 -11.01
N ALA A 142 -18.80 -9.78 -12.14
CA ALA A 142 -19.13 -9.24 -13.46
C ALA A 142 -20.56 -8.66 -13.54
N MET A 143 -21.56 -9.34 -13.00
CA MET A 143 -22.95 -8.88 -12.99
C MET A 143 -23.15 -7.66 -12.09
N ARG A 144 -22.54 -7.63 -10.91
CA ARG A 144 -22.56 -6.44 -10.06
C ARG A 144 -21.90 -5.25 -10.75
N TYR A 145 -20.77 -5.45 -11.43
CA TYR A 145 -20.13 -4.39 -12.22
C TYR A 145 -21.05 -3.86 -13.32
N ALA A 146 -21.75 -4.73 -14.06
CA ALA A 146 -22.67 -4.30 -15.11
C ALA A 146 -23.93 -3.61 -14.57
N HIS A 147 -24.47 -4.03 -13.42
CA HIS A 147 -25.67 -3.41 -12.83
C HIS A 147 -25.41 -2.12 -12.05
N GLU A 148 -24.27 -2.06 -11.36
CA GLU A 148 -24.00 -1.07 -10.32
C GLU A 148 -23.08 0.07 -10.81
N LEU A 149 -22.40 -0.10 -11.95
CA LEU A 149 -21.49 0.90 -12.54
C LEU A 149 -22.07 1.47 -13.85
N PRO A 150 -22.64 2.69 -13.84
CA PRO A 150 -23.43 3.21 -14.96
C PRO A 150 -22.62 3.53 -16.23
N PHE A 151 -21.29 3.68 -16.10
CA PHE A 151 -20.40 4.02 -17.21
C PHE A 151 -19.74 2.80 -17.88
N VAL A 152 -19.96 1.59 -17.36
CA VAL A 152 -19.37 0.38 -17.92
C VAL A 152 -20.03 0.03 -19.24
N THR A 153 -19.21 -0.15 -20.28
CA THR A 153 -19.69 -0.46 -21.63
C THR A 153 -19.53 -1.92 -22.01
N SER A 154 -18.63 -2.64 -21.34
CA SER A 154 -18.39 -4.06 -21.60
C SER A 154 -17.70 -4.69 -20.39
N VAL A 155 -18.19 -5.85 -19.98
CA VAL A 155 -17.53 -6.71 -18.99
C VAL A 155 -17.23 -8.04 -19.66
N LYS A 156 -15.99 -8.50 -19.57
CA LYS A 156 -15.62 -9.86 -19.94
C LYS A 156 -15.56 -10.70 -18.66
N ALA A 157 -16.44 -11.70 -18.57
CA ALA A 157 -16.51 -12.65 -17.47
C ALA A 157 -15.86 -13.96 -17.92
N ASN A 158 -14.71 -14.31 -17.36
CA ASN A 158 -13.93 -15.47 -17.76
C ASN A 158 -13.86 -16.51 -16.65
N ASP A 159 -13.94 -17.80 -17.01
CA ASP A 159 -13.53 -18.88 -16.11
C ASP A 159 -12.90 -20.04 -16.89
N LEU A 160 -11.97 -20.75 -16.26
CA LEU A 160 -11.33 -21.93 -16.85
C LEU A 160 -12.30 -23.12 -16.89
N SER A 161 -13.17 -23.24 -15.90
CA SER A 161 -14.13 -24.35 -15.84
C SER A 161 -15.30 -24.14 -16.80
N GLU A 162 -15.59 -25.16 -17.60
CA GLU A 162 -16.74 -25.15 -18.52
C GLU A 162 -18.07 -25.04 -17.75
N SER A 163 -18.17 -25.70 -16.57
CA SER A 163 -19.36 -25.64 -15.72
C SER A 163 -19.56 -24.25 -15.12
N ALA A 164 -18.47 -23.59 -14.72
CA ALA A 164 -18.50 -22.20 -14.26
C ALA A 164 -18.92 -21.26 -15.41
N ALA A 165 -18.33 -21.39 -16.60
CA ALA A 165 -18.71 -20.59 -17.76
C ALA A 165 -20.18 -20.78 -18.16
N ALA A 166 -20.72 -21.99 -18.08
CA ALA A 166 -22.14 -22.26 -18.28
C ALA A 166 -23.01 -21.59 -17.21
N SER A 167 -22.59 -21.63 -15.93
CA SER A 167 -23.27 -20.94 -14.84
C SER A 167 -23.27 -19.42 -15.03
N ILE A 168 -22.15 -18.83 -15.46
CA ILE A 168 -22.06 -17.40 -15.77
C ILE A 168 -23.07 -17.06 -16.85
N LYS A 169 -23.13 -17.81 -17.96
CA LYS A 169 -24.11 -17.57 -19.04
C LYS A 169 -25.55 -17.59 -18.53
N LEU A 170 -25.91 -18.64 -17.79
CA LEU A 170 -27.23 -18.78 -17.19
C LEU A 170 -27.58 -17.59 -16.29
N ASN A 171 -26.65 -17.16 -15.44
CA ASN A 171 -26.88 -16.04 -14.53
C ASN A 171 -26.95 -14.71 -15.29
N VAL A 172 -26.09 -14.48 -16.28
CA VAL A 172 -26.13 -13.28 -17.13
C VAL A 172 -27.47 -13.17 -17.84
N GLU A 173 -27.99 -14.28 -18.37
CA GLU A 173 -29.33 -14.32 -18.99
C GLU A 173 -30.46 -14.08 -17.99
N HIS A 174 -30.35 -14.64 -16.78
CA HIS A 174 -31.34 -14.42 -15.73
C HIS A 174 -31.42 -12.95 -15.30
N ASN A 175 -30.30 -12.22 -15.35
CA ASN A 175 -30.22 -10.80 -15.00
C ASN A 175 -30.44 -9.86 -16.19
N GLY A 176 -30.60 -10.38 -17.42
CA GLY A 176 -30.79 -9.56 -18.62
C GLY A 176 -29.56 -8.73 -19.01
N LEU A 177 -28.35 -9.26 -18.80
CA LEU A 177 -27.09 -8.53 -18.97
C LEU A 177 -26.28 -8.95 -20.21
N GLN A 178 -26.88 -9.67 -21.16
CA GLN A 178 -26.21 -10.20 -22.35
C GLN A 178 -25.59 -9.10 -23.23
N ASP A 179 -26.15 -7.89 -23.23
CA ASP A 179 -25.67 -6.77 -24.06
C ASP A 179 -24.36 -6.15 -23.54
N ILE A 180 -24.04 -6.36 -22.26
CA ILE A 180 -22.86 -5.77 -21.60
C ILE A 180 -21.82 -6.85 -21.28
N ILE A 181 -22.27 -8.04 -20.89
CA ILE A 181 -21.39 -9.11 -20.42
C ILE A 181 -21.11 -10.12 -21.52
N THR A 182 -19.82 -10.28 -21.86
CA THR A 182 -19.34 -11.39 -22.70
C THR A 182 -18.73 -12.47 -21.82
N VAL A 183 -19.23 -13.69 -21.94
CA VAL A 183 -18.71 -14.84 -21.20
C VAL A 183 -17.67 -15.59 -22.02
N THR A 184 -16.53 -15.91 -21.42
CA THR A 184 -15.47 -16.73 -22.03
C THR A 184 -15.13 -17.93 -21.16
N ASN A 185 -14.79 -19.05 -21.80
CA ASN A 185 -14.28 -20.24 -21.12
C ASN A 185 -12.83 -20.47 -21.56
N GLU A 186 -11.89 -19.82 -20.86
CA GLU A 186 -10.49 -19.81 -21.26
C GLU A 186 -9.58 -19.75 -20.02
N ASP A 187 -8.34 -20.22 -20.17
CA ASP A 187 -7.28 -19.90 -19.22
C ASP A 187 -7.06 -18.37 -19.18
N ALA A 188 -7.10 -17.79 -17.98
CA ALA A 188 -7.00 -16.35 -17.79
C ALA A 188 -5.67 -15.76 -18.28
N LEU A 189 -4.55 -16.50 -18.16
CA LEU A 189 -3.26 -16.08 -18.72
C LEU A 189 -3.34 -16.05 -20.24
N ALA A 190 -3.87 -17.11 -20.85
CA ALA A 190 -3.99 -17.18 -22.31
C ALA A 190 -4.87 -16.05 -22.85
N LEU A 191 -5.97 -15.72 -22.17
CA LEU A 191 -6.86 -14.61 -22.51
C LEU A 191 -6.13 -13.27 -22.44
N MET A 192 -5.42 -13.01 -21.34
CA MET A 192 -4.68 -11.75 -21.16
C MET A 192 -3.50 -11.63 -22.13
N TYR A 193 -2.74 -12.70 -22.37
CA TYR A 193 -1.65 -12.69 -23.36
C TYR A 193 -2.15 -12.53 -24.79
N ARG A 194 -3.32 -13.09 -25.15
CA ARG A 194 -3.96 -12.79 -26.43
C ARG A 194 -4.36 -11.32 -26.52
N ALA A 195 -4.91 -10.74 -25.46
CA ALA A 195 -5.21 -9.30 -25.44
C ALA A 195 -3.94 -8.44 -25.63
N ILE A 196 -2.80 -8.87 -25.06
CA ILE A 196 -1.49 -8.22 -25.27
C ILE A 196 -1.03 -8.36 -26.72
N ALA A 197 -1.09 -9.56 -27.29
CA ALA A 197 -0.70 -9.82 -28.68
C ALA A 197 -1.56 -9.03 -29.68
N ASP A 198 -2.87 -8.96 -29.44
CA ASP A 198 -3.82 -8.18 -30.24
C ASP A 198 -3.51 -6.68 -30.19
N ASP A 199 -3.12 -6.15 -29.03
CA ASP A 199 -2.73 -4.74 -28.88
C ASP A 199 -1.39 -4.45 -29.58
N LEU A 200 -0.43 -5.37 -29.52
CA LEU A 200 0.88 -5.23 -30.17
C LEU A 200 0.81 -5.33 -31.71
N SER A 201 -0.11 -6.14 -32.23
CA SER A 201 -0.29 -6.35 -33.68
C SER A 201 -1.00 -5.19 -34.38
N LYS A 202 -1.81 -4.41 -33.65
CA LYS A 202 -2.60 -3.31 -34.20
C LYS A 202 -1.81 -2.00 -34.13
N ARG A 203 -0.90 -1.81 -35.08
CA ARG A 203 -0.25 -0.51 -35.32
C ARG A 203 -0.89 0.22 -36.49
N ASP A 204 -0.97 1.54 -36.39
CA ASP A 204 -1.34 2.39 -37.52
C ASP A 204 -0.22 2.41 -38.58
N ARG A 205 -0.49 3.02 -39.74
CA ARG A 205 0.47 3.14 -40.85
C ARG A 205 1.77 3.87 -40.48
N ASN A 206 1.77 4.62 -39.38
CA ASN A 206 2.93 5.36 -38.87
C ASN A 206 3.64 4.59 -37.74
N GLY A 207 3.23 3.36 -37.46
CA GLY A 207 3.78 2.52 -36.41
C GLY A 207 3.28 2.85 -35.00
N ASN A 208 2.32 3.77 -34.85
CA ASN A 208 1.73 4.09 -33.54
C ASN A 208 0.75 2.99 -33.12
N PRO A 209 0.57 2.74 -31.81
CA PRO A 209 -0.48 1.86 -31.34
C PRO A 209 -1.85 2.31 -31.84
N GLY A 210 -2.69 1.36 -32.28
CA GLY A 210 -4.08 1.61 -32.67
C GLY A 210 -4.97 1.99 -31.48
N LYS A 211 -6.30 1.93 -31.64
CA LYS A 211 -7.22 2.11 -30.50
C LYS A 211 -6.93 1.02 -29.47
N SER A 212 -6.61 1.40 -28.23
CA SER A 212 -6.22 0.47 -27.17
C SER A 212 -7.31 -0.58 -26.91
N HIS A 213 -6.97 -1.84 -27.14
CA HIS A 213 -7.87 -2.97 -26.86
C HIS A 213 -7.80 -3.45 -25.41
N LYS A 214 -6.86 -2.89 -24.64
CA LYS A 214 -6.66 -3.12 -23.21
C LYS A 214 -7.88 -2.84 -22.36
N PHE A 215 -7.94 -3.47 -21.19
CA PHE A 215 -9.00 -3.30 -20.21
C PHE A 215 -8.78 -2.05 -19.35
N ASP A 216 -9.83 -1.29 -19.05
CA ASP A 216 -9.76 -0.17 -18.10
C ASP A 216 -9.58 -0.68 -16.68
N VAL A 217 -10.19 -1.84 -16.37
CA VAL A 217 -10.07 -2.53 -15.08
C VAL A 217 -9.84 -4.01 -15.31
N ILE A 218 -8.93 -4.63 -14.55
CA ILE A 218 -8.80 -6.08 -14.43
C ILE A 218 -8.94 -6.45 -12.96
N ASP A 219 -9.89 -7.33 -12.64
CA ASP A 219 -10.05 -7.91 -11.31
C ASP A 219 -9.54 -9.36 -11.30
N LEU A 220 -8.53 -9.60 -10.46
CA LEU A 220 -7.94 -10.91 -10.19
C LEU A 220 -8.40 -11.37 -8.81
N ASP A 221 -9.30 -12.35 -8.78
CA ASP A 221 -9.84 -12.93 -7.53
C ASP A 221 -9.71 -14.47 -7.49
N PRO A 222 -8.50 -15.04 -7.65
CA PRO A 222 -8.31 -16.48 -7.63
C PRO A 222 -8.43 -17.04 -6.20
N TYR A 223 -8.59 -18.35 -6.10
CA TYR A 223 -8.30 -19.06 -4.86
C TYR A 223 -6.80 -19.12 -4.62
N GLY A 224 -6.38 -18.74 -3.41
CA GLY A 224 -4.97 -18.71 -3.06
C GLY A 224 -4.31 -17.46 -3.60
N THR A 225 -3.34 -17.62 -4.51
CA THR A 225 -2.46 -16.53 -4.94
C THR A 225 -2.82 -15.99 -6.31
N ALA A 226 -2.70 -14.67 -6.49
CA ALA A 226 -2.77 -14.02 -7.79
C ALA A 226 -1.41 -13.85 -8.48
N ALA A 227 -0.30 -14.25 -7.84
CA ALA A 227 1.05 -14.03 -8.35
C ALA A 227 1.30 -14.52 -9.78
N PRO A 228 0.83 -15.71 -10.21
CA PRO A 228 1.02 -16.17 -11.59
C PRO A 228 0.45 -15.22 -12.65
N PHE A 229 -0.55 -14.41 -12.30
CA PHE A 229 -1.28 -13.55 -13.22
C PHE A 229 -0.71 -12.12 -13.31
N PHE A 230 0.22 -11.72 -12.42
CA PHE A 230 0.69 -10.33 -12.34
C PHE A 230 1.26 -9.79 -13.65
N ASP A 231 2.09 -10.59 -14.34
CA ASP A 231 2.76 -10.19 -15.57
C ASP A 231 1.78 -9.96 -16.74
N ALA A 232 0.81 -10.86 -16.89
CA ALA A 232 -0.20 -10.77 -17.93
C ALA A 232 -1.22 -9.64 -17.63
N ALA A 233 -1.62 -9.48 -16.36
CA ALA A 233 -2.58 -8.45 -15.96
C ALA A 233 -2.01 -7.04 -16.12
N ILE A 234 -0.77 -6.78 -15.66
CA ILE A 234 -0.18 -5.44 -15.75
C ILE A 234 0.04 -4.98 -17.19
N GLN A 235 0.25 -5.90 -18.13
CA GLN A 235 0.44 -5.57 -19.54
C GLN A 235 -0.88 -5.41 -20.31
N SER A 236 -1.92 -6.19 -19.94
CA SER A 236 -3.23 -6.19 -20.60
C SER A 236 -4.20 -5.12 -20.07
N VAL A 237 -3.94 -4.56 -18.89
CA VAL A 237 -4.62 -3.36 -18.39
C VAL A 237 -4.09 -2.11 -19.09
N ARG A 238 -4.93 -1.09 -19.26
CA ARG A 238 -4.54 0.19 -19.85
C ARG A 238 -3.32 0.78 -19.15
N ASP A 239 -2.39 1.28 -19.95
CA ASP A 239 -1.14 1.86 -19.48
C ASP A 239 -1.17 3.39 -19.44
N ASP A 240 -2.35 4.01 -19.52
CA ASP A 240 -2.56 5.45 -19.34
C ASP A 240 -3.41 5.75 -18.10
N GLY A 241 -3.37 4.87 -17.10
CA GLY A 241 -4.15 4.94 -15.88
C GLY A 241 -5.20 3.83 -15.75
N GLY A 242 -4.89 2.60 -16.18
CA GLY A 242 -5.76 1.45 -15.92
C GLY A 242 -5.68 0.99 -14.46
N LEU A 243 -6.73 0.30 -14.00
CA LEU A 243 -6.85 -0.19 -12.62
C LEU A 243 -6.69 -1.71 -12.54
N LEU A 244 -5.78 -2.17 -11.69
CA LEU A 244 -5.72 -3.56 -11.26
C LEU A 244 -6.37 -3.69 -9.89
N CYS A 245 -7.31 -4.62 -9.78
CA CYS A 245 -7.87 -5.09 -8.52
C CYS A 245 -7.29 -6.49 -8.27
N ILE A 246 -6.58 -6.69 -7.16
CA ILE A 246 -5.89 -7.96 -6.87
C ILE A 246 -6.34 -8.47 -5.51
N THR A 247 -6.85 -9.70 -5.47
CA THR A 247 -7.10 -10.43 -4.22
C THR A 247 -6.14 -11.61 -4.09
N CYS A 248 -5.54 -11.79 -2.90
CA CYS A 248 -4.82 -13.02 -2.54
C CYS A 248 -5.35 -13.58 -1.21
N THR A 249 -5.71 -14.86 -1.16
CA THR A 249 -6.27 -15.54 0.02
C THR A 249 -5.31 -16.53 0.69
N ASP A 250 -4.08 -16.66 0.20
CA ASP A 250 -3.02 -17.55 0.70
C ASP A 250 -2.28 -16.98 1.93
N SER A 251 -3.01 -16.54 2.96
CA SER A 251 -2.47 -15.85 4.14
C SER A 251 -1.36 -16.58 4.89
N ALA A 252 -1.40 -17.91 4.93
CA ALA A 252 -0.33 -18.72 5.51
C ALA A 252 1.03 -18.53 4.80
N VAL A 253 1.01 -18.17 3.50
CA VAL A 253 2.20 -17.88 2.72
C VAL A 253 2.64 -16.44 2.98
N TRP A 254 1.79 -15.45 2.68
CA TRP A 254 2.23 -14.05 2.68
C TRP A 254 2.32 -13.40 4.08
N ALA A 255 1.54 -13.83 5.07
CA ALA A 255 1.59 -13.30 6.45
C ALA A 255 2.14 -14.31 7.47
N GLY A 256 2.34 -15.56 7.07
CA GLY A 256 3.07 -16.55 7.84
C GLY A 256 4.57 -16.49 7.59
N HIS A 257 5.33 -17.19 8.43
CA HIS A 257 6.78 -17.32 8.28
C HIS A 257 7.21 -18.79 8.13
N SER A 258 6.26 -19.72 8.04
CA SER A 258 6.53 -21.16 7.95
C SER A 258 6.78 -21.65 6.51
N TYR A 259 6.41 -20.85 5.51
CA TYR A 259 6.54 -21.16 4.08
C TYR A 259 7.32 -20.06 3.35
N CYS A 260 8.52 -19.74 3.85
CA CYS A 260 9.33 -18.65 3.33
C CYS A 260 9.82 -18.92 1.90
N GLU A 261 10.14 -20.18 1.58
CA GLU A 261 10.50 -20.64 0.26
C GLU A 261 9.36 -20.45 -0.74
N LYS A 262 8.12 -20.77 -0.35
CA LYS A 262 6.95 -20.57 -1.19
C LYS A 262 6.63 -19.09 -1.37
N THR A 263 6.78 -18.29 -0.32
CA THR A 263 6.58 -16.83 -0.40
C THR A 263 7.58 -16.20 -1.37
N PHE A 264 8.85 -16.62 -1.31
CA PHE A 264 9.88 -16.15 -2.23
C PHE A 264 9.58 -16.56 -3.66
N ALA A 265 9.18 -17.82 -3.89
CA ALA A 265 8.83 -18.31 -5.23
C ALA A 265 7.66 -17.56 -5.87
N LEU A 266 6.67 -17.13 -5.08
CA LEU A 266 5.48 -16.43 -5.59
C LEU A 266 5.68 -14.91 -5.69
N TYR A 267 6.28 -14.29 -4.68
CA TYR A 267 6.31 -12.83 -4.53
C TYR A 267 7.71 -12.22 -4.66
N GLY A 268 8.76 -13.03 -4.83
CA GLY A 268 10.14 -12.57 -4.99
C GLY A 268 10.79 -12.00 -3.73
N GLY A 269 10.19 -12.20 -2.56
CA GLY A 269 10.71 -11.74 -1.28
C GLY A 269 10.35 -12.66 -0.11
N ILE A 270 11.04 -12.48 1.00
CA ILE A 270 10.89 -13.28 2.23
C ILE A 270 9.91 -12.56 3.17
N PRO A 271 8.97 -13.28 3.81
CA PRO A 271 8.02 -12.67 4.74
C PRO A 271 8.71 -12.17 6.00
N VAL A 272 8.01 -11.32 6.73
CA VAL A 272 8.46 -10.88 8.06
C VAL A 272 7.85 -11.79 9.12
N LYS A 273 8.60 -12.06 10.18
CA LYS A 273 8.07 -12.65 11.42
C LYS A 273 7.78 -11.53 12.43
N GLY A 274 6.56 -11.44 12.92
CA GLY A 274 6.20 -10.41 13.91
C GLY A 274 4.71 -10.13 13.98
N MET A 275 4.34 -8.94 14.46
CA MET A 275 2.93 -8.52 14.51
C MET A 275 2.49 -7.73 13.28
N HIS A 276 3.44 -7.22 12.51
CA HIS A 276 3.25 -6.40 11.33
C HIS A 276 3.30 -7.20 10.01
N THR A 277 3.15 -8.53 10.08
CA THR A 277 3.27 -9.42 8.91
C THR A 277 2.22 -9.14 7.85
N HIS A 278 1.01 -8.74 8.24
CA HIS A 278 -0.06 -8.36 7.32
C HIS A 278 0.29 -7.14 6.46
N GLU A 279 0.94 -6.12 7.03
CA GLU A 279 1.41 -4.98 6.23
C GLU A 279 2.62 -5.38 5.36
N ALA A 280 3.54 -6.18 5.91
CA ALA A 280 4.69 -6.70 5.15
C ALA A 280 4.24 -7.51 3.92
N ALA A 281 3.17 -8.29 4.04
CA ALA A 281 2.57 -9.03 2.95
C ALA A 281 2.03 -8.14 1.83
N LEU A 282 1.30 -7.08 2.18
CA LEU A 282 0.83 -6.09 1.20
C LEU A 282 2.02 -5.50 0.45
N ARG A 283 3.11 -5.16 1.16
CA ARG A 283 4.33 -4.64 0.56
C ARG A 283 5.06 -5.65 -0.33
N LEU A 284 5.06 -6.94 0.02
CA LEU A 284 5.61 -8.01 -0.83
C LEU A 284 4.83 -8.13 -2.13
N ILE A 285 3.49 -8.20 -2.04
CA ILE A 285 2.61 -8.29 -3.21
C ILE A 285 2.80 -7.06 -4.12
N LEU A 286 2.81 -5.85 -3.55
CA LEU A 286 3.06 -4.62 -4.30
C LEU A 286 4.43 -4.63 -5.01
N ASN A 287 5.49 -5.10 -4.34
CA ASN A 287 6.82 -5.19 -4.93
C ASN A 287 6.86 -6.20 -6.08
N ALA A 288 6.18 -7.34 -5.94
CA ALA A 288 6.05 -8.34 -7.00
C ALA A 288 5.37 -7.75 -8.23
N VAL A 289 4.21 -7.08 -8.06
CA VAL A 289 3.48 -6.43 -9.16
C VAL A 289 4.32 -5.32 -9.80
N ALA A 290 4.98 -4.48 -9.00
CA ALA A 290 5.84 -3.41 -9.48
C ALA A 290 7.00 -3.94 -10.33
N THR A 291 7.65 -5.01 -9.86
CA THR A 291 8.79 -5.65 -10.55
C THR A 291 8.35 -6.31 -11.85
N SER A 292 7.18 -6.96 -11.88
CA SER A 292 6.59 -7.50 -13.12
C SER A 292 6.35 -6.42 -14.18
N GLY A 293 5.88 -5.23 -13.78
CA GLY A 293 5.64 -4.12 -14.70
C GLY A 293 6.90 -3.37 -15.15
N ALA A 294 7.89 -3.23 -14.27
CA ALA A 294 9.02 -2.32 -14.46
C ALA A 294 9.86 -2.62 -15.72
N LYS A 295 10.09 -3.90 -16.03
CA LYS A 295 10.79 -4.35 -17.25
C LYS A 295 10.11 -3.90 -18.56
N TYR A 296 8.82 -3.55 -18.51
CA TYR A 296 8.05 -3.05 -19.65
C TYR A 296 7.87 -1.52 -19.62
N GLY A 297 8.52 -0.82 -18.70
CA GLY A 297 8.32 0.63 -18.51
C GLY A 297 6.94 0.97 -17.92
N LEU A 298 6.28 0.02 -17.28
CA LEU A 298 5.01 0.19 -16.59
C LEU A 298 5.29 0.43 -15.10
N ALA A 299 4.87 1.58 -14.60
CA ALA A 299 4.95 1.93 -13.19
C ALA A 299 3.60 1.71 -12.52
N ILE A 300 3.66 1.34 -11.24
CA ILE A 300 2.48 1.20 -10.41
C ILE A 300 2.36 2.34 -9.40
N GLU A 301 1.12 2.68 -9.08
CA GLU A 301 0.76 3.51 -7.95
C GLU A 301 -0.28 2.78 -7.11
N PRO A 302 0.06 2.34 -5.88
CA PRO A 302 -0.90 1.78 -4.95
C PRO A 302 -1.93 2.85 -4.56
N LEU A 303 -3.21 2.58 -4.81
CA LEU A 303 -4.30 3.47 -4.44
C LEU A 303 -4.91 3.09 -3.09
N LEU A 304 -5.04 1.79 -2.82
CA LEU A 304 -5.57 1.25 -1.58
C LEU A 304 -5.10 -0.19 -1.42
N SER A 305 -4.49 -0.52 -0.28
CA SER A 305 -3.96 -1.87 -0.01
C SER A 305 -4.45 -2.36 1.36
N LEU A 306 -5.33 -3.36 1.39
CA LEU A 306 -6.00 -3.79 2.61
C LEU A 306 -5.73 -5.27 2.93
N SER A 307 -5.39 -5.57 4.17
CA SER A 307 -5.47 -6.92 4.74
C SER A 307 -6.81 -7.07 5.46
N ILE A 308 -7.67 -7.94 4.96
CA ILE A 308 -9.06 -8.10 5.40
C ILE A 308 -9.29 -9.56 5.78
N ASP A 309 -9.42 -9.82 7.08
CA ASP A 309 -9.64 -11.14 7.65
C ASP A 309 -8.57 -12.16 7.21
N PHE A 310 -8.84 -12.93 6.15
CA PHE A 310 -7.99 -14.00 5.63
C PHE A 310 -7.44 -13.72 4.21
N TYR A 311 -7.73 -12.55 3.64
CA TYR A 311 -7.26 -12.17 2.30
C TYR A 311 -6.68 -10.76 2.27
N THR A 312 -5.92 -10.47 1.21
CA THR A 312 -5.48 -9.11 0.87
C THR A 312 -6.27 -8.61 -0.33
N LYS A 313 -6.55 -7.31 -0.39
CA LYS A 313 -7.16 -6.63 -1.54
C LYS A 313 -6.36 -5.38 -1.88
N LEU A 314 -5.88 -5.30 -3.12
CA LEU A 314 -5.08 -4.18 -3.60
C LEU A 314 -5.74 -3.54 -4.82
N PHE A 315 -5.78 -2.21 -4.82
CA PHE A 315 -6.20 -1.38 -5.96
C PHE A 315 -4.98 -0.61 -6.44
N ILE A 316 -4.55 -0.87 -7.68
CA ILE A 316 -3.29 -0.38 -8.20
C ILE A 316 -3.53 0.31 -9.55
N ARG A 317 -3.15 1.57 -9.65
CA ARG A 317 -3.13 2.30 -10.91
C ARG A 317 -1.85 1.98 -11.69
N VAL A 318 -1.99 1.68 -12.97
CA VAL A 318 -0.87 1.35 -13.87
C VAL A 318 -0.69 2.45 -14.91
N THR A 319 0.54 2.92 -15.09
CA THR A 319 0.88 3.95 -16.08
C THR A 319 2.22 3.62 -16.77
N ARG A 320 2.28 3.77 -18.08
CA ARG A 320 3.50 3.75 -18.87
C ARG A 320 4.33 4.99 -18.52
N SER A 321 5.42 4.78 -17.80
CA SER A 321 6.36 5.84 -17.48
C SER A 321 7.75 5.24 -17.25
N PRO A 322 8.59 5.16 -18.31
CA PRO A 322 9.98 4.75 -18.19
C PRO A 322 10.81 5.60 -17.22
N GLN A 323 10.36 6.83 -16.91
CA GLN A 323 10.96 7.66 -15.87
C GLN A 323 10.57 7.19 -14.48
N SER A 324 9.28 6.95 -14.23
CA SER A 324 8.78 6.50 -12.93
C SER A 324 9.36 5.15 -12.50
N VAL A 325 9.56 4.21 -13.43
CA VAL A 325 10.14 2.89 -13.09
C VAL A 325 11.58 3.00 -12.57
N LYS A 326 12.33 4.06 -12.87
CA LYS A 326 13.70 4.27 -12.35
C LYS A 326 13.71 4.50 -10.85
N PHE A 327 12.61 4.97 -10.27
CA PHE A 327 12.45 5.14 -8.84
C PHE A 327 12.12 3.83 -8.10
N LEU A 328 11.76 2.75 -8.82
CA LEU A 328 11.32 1.50 -8.19
C LEU A 328 12.37 0.95 -7.24
N GLY A 329 13.65 0.88 -7.63
CA GLY A 329 14.69 0.36 -6.75
C GLY A 329 14.90 1.19 -5.48
N ALA A 330 14.59 2.49 -5.49
CA ALA A 330 14.58 3.32 -4.28
C ALA A 330 13.31 3.12 -3.43
N ARG A 331 12.23 2.63 -4.06
CA ARG A 331 10.97 2.20 -3.43
C ARG A 331 10.94 0.71 -3.13
N THR A 332 12.08 0.05 -3.08
CA THR A 332 12.22 -1.34 -2.66
C THR A 332 13.16 -1.40 -1.46
N MET A 333 12.72 -2.05 -0.39
CA MET A 333 13.47 -2.16 0.86
C MET A 333 13.60 -3.61 1.33
N LEU A 334 14.71 -3.89 2.00
CA LEU A 334 14.87 -4.99 2.94
C LEU A 334 14.51 -4.52 4.35
N VAL A 335 14.24 -5.47 5.23
CA VAL A 335 13.96 -5.20 6.64
C VAL A 335 14.83 -6.11 7.50
N TYR A 336 15.59 -5.51 8.41
CA TYR A 336 16.26 -6.21 9.49
C TYR A 336 15.30 -6.25 10.68
N GLY A 337 14.87 -7.43 11.12
CA GLY A 337 13.89 -7.61 12.19
C GLY A 337 14.43 -8.38 13.39
N CYS A 338 14.20 -7.89 14.61
CA CYS A 338 14.55 -8.54 15.87
C CYS A 338 13.36 -9.35 16.43
N ASP A 339 12.86 -10.31 15.67
CA ASP A 339 11.64 -11.08 15.98
C ASP A 339 11.78 -12.04 17.17
N GLN A 340 12.99 -12.54 17.43
CA GLN A 340 13.28 -13.40 18.61
C GLN A 340 13.57 -12.59 19.87
N GLY A 341 13.87 -11.30 19.71
CA GLY A 341 14.24 -10.40 20.79
C GLY A 341 13.10 -9.44 21.13
N CYS A 342 13.37 -8.15 20.99
CA CYS A 342 12.46 -7.10 21.42
C CYS A 342 11.38 -6.73 20.39
N GLY A 343 11.47 -7.25 19.16
CA GLY A 343 10.54 -6.98 18.07
C GLY A 343 10.88 -5.73 17.25
N SER A 344 12.01 -5.06 17.52
CA SER A 344 12.43 -3.89 16.75
C SER A 344 12.84 -4.23 15.33
N TRP A 345 12.73 -3.27 14.42
CA TRP A 345 13.15 -3.44 13.03
C TRP A 345 13.85 -2.18 12.51
N GLU A 346 14.61 -2.35 11.43
CA GLU A 346 15.27 -1.29 10.67
C GLU A 346 15.07 -1.57 9.18
N THR A 347 14.86 -0.53 8.36
CA THR A 347 14.67 -0.68 6.91
C THR A 347 15.94 -0.36 6.15
N GLN A 348 16.15 -1.04 5.03
CA GLN A 348 17.30 -0.83 4.14
C GLN A 348 16.79 -0.67 2.70
N PRO A 349 16.81 0.54 2.12
CA PRO A 349 16.49 0.71 0.71
C PRO A 349 17.55 0.01 -0.16
N LEU A 350 17.16 -0.51 -1.33
CA LEU A 350 18.08 -1.13 -2.28
C LEU A 350 18.86 -0.09 -3.10
N LEU A 351 18.17 0.94 -3.60
CA LEU A 351 18.77 2.10 -4.26
C LEU A 351 18.43 3.40 -3.53
N ARG A 352 19.10 4.49 -3.91
CA ARG A 352 18.79 5.85 -3.47
C ARG A 352 18.54 6.73 -4.68
N SER A 353 17.54 7.59 -4.57
CA SER A 353 17.27 8.67 -5.52
C SER A 353 17.53 10.00 -4.82
N LYS A 354 18.56 10.74 -5.24
CA LYS A 354 18.90 12.04 -4.64
C LYS A 354 18.84 13.17 -5.67
N PRO A 355 18.31 14.36 -5.33
CA PRO A 355 18.45 15.55 -6.15
C PRO A 355 19.93 15.84 -6.43
N ALA A 356 20.24 16.15 -7.68
CA ALA A 356 21.56 16.56 -8.13
C ALA A 356 21.41 17.78 -9.06
N PRO A 357 22.26 18.80 -8.92
CA PRO A 357 22.13 20.02 -9.70
C PRO A 357 22.27 19.73 -11.20
N ASN A 358 21.44 20.40 -12.00
CA ASN A 358 21.54 20.31 -13.44
C ASN A 358 22.79 21.09 -13.94
N LYS A 359 23.25 20.79 -15.16
CA LYS A 359 24.41 21.47 -15.77
C LYS A 359 24.23 22.98 -15.97
N LYS A 360 22.99 23.48 -15.88
CA LYS A 360 22.63 24.89 -16.10
C LYS A 360 22.53 25.69 -14.80
N GLY A 361 22.69 25.05 -13.63
CA GLY A 361 22.52 25.67 -12.32
C GLY A 361 21.08 26.09 -11.96
N SER A 362 20.11 25.89 -12.85
CA SER A 362 18.73 26.38 -12.70
C SER A 362 17.76 25.27 -12.25
N GLY A 363 18.13 24.51 -11.23
CA GLY A 363 17.36 23.38 -10.68
C GLY A 363 18.12 22.05 -10.66
N SER A 364 17.43 20.99 -10.27
CA SER A 364 17.98 19.67 -9.99
C SER A 364 17.22 18.56 -10.72
N PHE A 365 17.84 17.39 -10.83
CA PHE A 365 17.22 16.15 -11.29
C PHE A 365 17.55 15.02 -10.31
N TYR A 366 16.78 13.93 -10.32
CA TYR A 366 17.13 12.77 -9.50
C TYR A 366 18.25 11.93 -10.13
N LYS A 367 19.35 11.80 -9.40
CA LYS A 367 20.40 10.82 -9.67
C LYS A 367 20.12 9.56 -8.85
N HIS A 368 20.04 8.43 -9.53
CA HIS A 368 19.86 7.11 -8.91
C HIS A 368 21.22 6.47 -8.66
N GLY A 369 21.41 5.88 -7.48
CA GLY A 369 22.64 5.19 -7.11
C GLY A 369 22.39 4.04 -6.14
N MET A 370 23.40 3.22 -5.92
CA MET A 370 23.33 2.12 -4.95
C MET A 370 23.17 2.67 -3.53
N ALA A 371 22.33 2.03 -2.72
CA ALA A 371 22.28 2.33 -1.29
C ALA A 371 23.53 1.76 -0.60
N LEU A 372 24.09 2.50 0.35
CA LEU A 372 25.08 1.96 1.28
C LEU A 372 24.36 1.09 2.31
N GLY A 373 24.97 -0.03 2.67
CA GLY A 373 24.50 -0.94 3.70
C GLY A 373 25.65 -1.64 4.43
N PRO A 374 25.35 -2.35 5.54
CA PRO A 374 24.01 -2.51 6.11
C PRO A 374 23.58 -1.30 6.97
N THR A 375 22.28 -1.00 7.03
CA THR A 375 21.71 0.02 7.94
C THR A 375 21.58 -0.46 9.39
N ALA A 376 21.64 -1.77 9.62
CA ALA A 376 21.63 -2.39 10.94
C ALA A 376 22.76 -3.42 11.07
N ASP A 377 23.32 -3.55 12.27
CA ASP A 377 24.26 -4.62 12.59
C ASP A 377 23.54 -5.99 12.65
N ARG A 378 24.31 -7.08 12.67
CA ARG A 378 23.80 -8.46 12.84
C ARG A 378 23.05 -8.65 14.17
N PHE A 379 23.30 -7.78 15.15
CA PHE A 379 22.66 -7.76 16.45
C PHE A 379 21.83 -6.49 16.64
N CYS A 380 20.65 -6.65 17.24
CA CYS A 380 19.76 -5.55 17.57
C CYS A 380 20.41 -4.61 18.58
N GLN A 381 20.51 -3.32 18.24
CA GLN A 381 21.05 -2.28 19.12
C GLN A 381 20.32 -2.16 20.47
N HIS A 382 19.03 -2.53 20.51
CA HIS A 382 18.20 -2.38 21.71
C HIS A 382 18.33 -3.54 22.69
N CYS A 383 18.37 -4.80 22.20
CA CYS A 383 18.39 -5.97 23.08
C CYS A 383 19.55 -6.95 22.84
N GLY A 384 20.39 -6.75 21.83
CA GLY A 384 21.54 -7.60 21.51
C GLY A 384 21.21 -8.91 20.79
N PHE A 385 19.94 -9.21 20.53
CA PHE A 385 19.55 -10.43 19.83
C PHE A 385 19.86 -10.35 18.34
N LYS A 386 20.08 -11.52 17.70
CA LYS A 386 20.28 -11.60 16.25
C LYS A 386 19.06 -11.07 15.49
N MET A 387 19.31 -10.41 14.38
CA MET A 387 18.27 -9.89 13.48
C MET A 387 18.11 -10.81 12.26
N HIS A 388 16.87 -11.07 11.87
CA HIS A 388 16.55 -11.73 10.60
C HIS A 388 16.40 -10.72 9.47
N LEU A 389 16.65 -11.17 8.24
CA LEU A 389 16.43 -10.40 7.03
C LEU A 389 15.09 -10.79 6.39
N SER A 390 14.34 -9.79 5.94
CA SER A 390 13.08 -9.96 5.20
C SER A 390 13.02 -9.01 3.99
N GLY A 391 12.07 -9.25 3.08
CA GLY A 391 11.96 -8.55 1.79
C GLY A 391 12.71 -9.26 0.65
N PRO A 392 12.97 -8.59 -0.48
CA PRO A 392 12.63 -7.20 -0.77
C PRO A 392 11.13 -6.94 -0.84
N MET A 393 10.69 -5.77 -0.35
CA MET A 393 9.29 -5.37 -0.32
C MET A 393 9.13 -3.89 -0.66
N TYR A 394 7.90 -3.48 -0.97
CA TYR A 394 7.60 -2.13 -1.42
C TYR A 394 7.75 -1.13 -0.26
N ALA A 395 8.64 -0.16 -0.45
CA ALA A 395 8.95 0.90 0.51
C ALA A 395 8.14 2.18 0.27
N GLY A 396 7.38 2.27 -0.83
CA GLY A 396 6.51 3.41 -1.08
C GLY A 396 5.25 3.41 -0.21
N ARG A 397 4.44 4.47 -0.37
CA ARG A 397 3.10 4.57 0.23
C ARG A 397 2.19 3.48 -0.34
N ILE A 398 1.42 2.82 0.52
CA ILE A 398 0.53 1.72 0.12
C ILE A 398 -0.93 2.19 -0.10
N HIS A 399 -1.19 3.47 0.12
CA HIS A 399 -2.50 4.13 0.03
C HIS A 399 -2.36 5.49 -0.66
N ASN A 400 -3.40 5.89 -1.39
CA ASN A 400 -3.57 7.22 -1.95
C ASN A 400 -4.74 7.92 -1.24
N GLN A 401 -4.46 9.05 -0.58
CA GLN A 401 -5.43 9.77 0.25
C GLN A 401 -6.60 10.34 -0.55
N GLU A 402 -6.34 10.86 -1.76
CA GLU A 402 -7.39 11.38 -2.65
C GLU A 402 -8.31 10.25 -3.09
N PHE A 403 -7.75 9.10 -3.46
CA PHE A 403 -8.54 7.94 -3.86
C PHE A 403 -9.41 7.42 -2.72
N ILE A 404 -8.85 7.24 -1.52
CA ILE A 404 -9.62 6.80 -0.34
C ILE A 404 -10.77 7.77 -0.06
N GLN A 405 -10.51 9.08 -0.13
CA GLN A 405 -11.54 10.09 0.10
C GLN A 405 -12.65 9.99 -0.95
N ARG A 406 -12.31 9.80 -2.23
CA ARG A 406 -13.31 9.59 -3.30
C ARG A 406 -14.18 8.35 -3.06
N VAL A 407 -13.61 7.25 -2.56
CA VAL A 407 -14.41 6.07 -2.21
C VAL A 407 -15.30 6.36 -0.99
N LEU A 408 -14.79 7.08 0.01
CA LEU A 408 -15.57 7.51 1.17
C LEU A 408 -16.74 8.43 0.77
N ASP A 409 -16.57 9.27 -0.23
CA ASP A 409 -17.62 10.15 -0.75
C ASP A 409 -18.76 9.37 -1.44
N GLU A 410 -18.51 8.14 -1.89
CA GLU A 410 -19.53 7.25 -2.47
C GLU A 410 -20.35 6.51 -1.41
N VAL A 411 -19.79 6.29 -0.21
CA VAL A 411 -20.47 5.59 0.90
C VAL A 411 -21.83 6.20 1.25
N PRO A 412 -21.98 7.52 1.50
CA PRO A 412 -23.27 8.10 1.84
C PRO A 412 -24.26 8.14 0.66
N LYS A 413 -23.78 8.00 -0.58
CA LYS A 413 -24.61 7.96 -1.80
C LYS A 413 -25.10 6.55 -2.12
N ALA A 414 -24.47 5.54 -1.54
CA ALA A 414 -24.76 4.13 -1.81
C ALA A 414 -25.99 3.66 -1.03
N SER A 415 -26.87 2.89 -1.68
CA SER A 415 -28.04 2.31 -1.00
C SER A 415 -27.62 1.20 -0.02
N PRO A 416 -28.03 1.27 1.26
CA PRO A 416 -27.78 0.18 2.23
C PRO A 416 -28.46 -1.15 1.86
N GLU A 417 -29.50 -1.12 1.02
CA GLU A 417 -30.16 -2.32 0.52
C GLU A 417 -29.33 -3.06 -0.53
N VAL A 418 -28.51 -2.32 -1.29
CA VAL A 418 -27.61 -2.88 -2.31
C VAL A 418 -26.27 -3.25 -1.67
N TYR A 419 -25.72 -2.38 -0.82
CA TYR A 419 -24.42 -2.57 -0.20
C TYR A 419 -24.59 -2.88 1.30
N GLY A 420 -24.63 -4.16 1.62
CA GLY A 420 -24.88 -4.63 2.99
C GLY A 420 -23.73 -4.35 3.98
N THR A 421 -22.56 -3.93 3.48
CA THR A 421 -21.35 -3.80 4.31
C THR A 421 -20.83 -2.36 4.49
N LEU A 422 -21.63 -1.34 4.14
CA LEU A 422 -21.24 0.07 4.19
C LEU A 422 -20.61 0.53 5.52
N PRO A 423 -21.16 0.23 6.72
CA PRO A 423 -20.56 0.70 7.97
C PRO A 423 -19.14 0.14 8.23
N ARG A 424 -18.92 -1.11 7.80
CA ARG A 424 -17.60 -1.77 7.90
C ARG A 424 -16.63 -1.14 6.90
N LEU A 425 -17.10 -0.88 5.68
CA LEU A 425 -16.30 -0.29 4.61
C LEU A 425 -15.85 1.13 5.00
N GLU A 426 -16.76 1.94 5.54
CA GLU A 426 -16.42 3.27 6.05
C GLU A 426 -15.35 3.19 7.15
N GLY A 427 -15.53 2.33 8.15
CA GLY A 427 -14.57 2.20 9.25
C GLY A 427 -13.19 1.70 8.80
N MET A 428 -13.14 0.78 7.83
CA MET A 428 -11.89 0.31 7.23
C MET A 428 -11.19 1.43 6.45
N LEU A 429 -11.91 2.13 5.56
CA LEU A 429 -11.36 3.20 4.74
C LEU A 429 -10.86 4.38 5.58
N ARG A 430 -11.60 4.78 6.63
CA ARG A 430 -11.15 5.81 7.58
C ARG A 430 -9.89 5.39 8.32
N THR A 431 -9.78 4.11 8.68
CA THR A 431 -8.57 3.60 9.35
C THR A 431 -7.37 3.56 8.39
N ALA A 432 -7.57 3.17 7.14
CA ALA A 432 -6.53 3.26 6.10
C ALA A 432 -6.14 4.72 5.79
N GLN A 433 -7.09 5.66 5.88
CA GLN A 433 -6.82 7.10 5.73
C GLN A 433 -5.89 7.60 6.87
N GLU A 434 -6.16 7.19 8.11
CA GLU A 434 -5.36 7.53 9.31
C GLU A 434 -3.95 6.91 9.34
N GLU A 435 -3.63 5.95 8.48
CA GLU A 435 -2.27 5.39 8.38
C GLU A 435 -1.28 6.34 7.73
N TYR A 436 -1.76 7.40 7.10
CA TYR A 436 -0.92 8.39 6.47
C TYR A 436 -0.20 9.23 7.52
N LEU A 437 1.10 9.00 7.67
CA LEU A 437 2.01 9.87 8.41
C LEU A 437 2.78 10.73 7.39
N PRO A 438 2.57 12.07 7.39
CA PRO A 438 3.37 13.00 6.62
C PRO A 438 4.87 12.72 6.77
N GLY A 439 5.57 12.62 5.64
CA GLY A 439 7.03 12.54 5.59
C GLY A 439 7.67 13.93 5.53
N PRO A 440 9.00 13.99 5.33
CA PRO A 440 9.71 15.23 5.07
C PRO A 440 9.12 16.01 3.89
N GLU A 441 9.30 17.33 3.90
CA GLU A 441 8.90 18.18 2.79
C GLU A 441 9.59 17.76 1.49
N LEU A 442 8.85 17.83 0.39
CA LEU A 442 9.37 17.49 -0.92
C LEU A 442 10.40 18.54 -1.37
N PRO A 443 11.53 18.13 -1.98
CA PRO A 443 12.47 19.08 -2.54
C PRO A 443 11.80 19.95 -3.61
N THR A 444 12.01 21.27 -3.54
CA THR A 444 11.38 22.26 -4.43
C THR A 444 12.26 22.61 -5.64
N ASP A 445 13.52 22.18 -5.63
CA ASP A 445 14.51 22.42 -6.68
C ASP A 445 14.44 21.40 -7.83
N VAL A 446 13.59 20.37 -7.70
CA VAL A 446 13.29 19.36 -8.72
C VAL A 446 11.86 19.49 -9.23
N ASP A 447 11.54 18.84 -10.36
CA ASP A 447 10.17 18.75 -10.83
C ASP A 447 9.26 18.08 -9.78
N ALA A 448 8.11 18.68 -9.48
CA ALA A 448 7.21 18.22 -8.42
C ALA A 448 6.71 16.79 -8.62
N LYS A 449 6.54 16.34 -9.88
CA LYS A 449 6.14 14.97 -10.18
C LYS A 449 7.28 14.01 -9.87
N ASP A 450 8.51 14.36 -10.21
CA ASP A 450 9.68 13.56 -9.87
C ASP A 450 9.93 13.52 -8.35
N ALA A 451 9.67 14.62 -7.63
CA ALA A 451 9.71 14.64 -6.17
C ALA A 451 8.72 13.64 -5.57
N GLU A 452 7.47 13.66 -6.04
CA GLU A 452 6.45 12.72 -5.59
C GLU A 452 6.78 11.27 -5.96
N LEU A 453 7.46 11.04 -7.10
CA LEU A 453 7.95 9.72 -7.50
C LEU A 453 9.14 9.23 -6.65
N ALA A 454 9.88 10.13 -6.02
CA ALA A 454 10.95 9.78 -5.09
C ALA A 454 10.45 9.45 -3.68
N THR A 455 9.22 9.84 -3.34
CA THR A 455 8.63 9.62 -2.01
C THR A 455 8.60 8.14 -1.65
N VAL A 456 9.04 7.85 -0.43
CA VAL A 456 8.93 6.56 0.26
C VAL A 456 8.04 6.73 1.50
N ASP A 457 7.55 5.62 2.04
CA ASP A 457 6.93 5.59 3.35
C ASP A 457 8.04 5.56 4.42
N ASN A 458 8.15 6.62 5.21
CA ASN A 458 9.18 6.76 6.25
C ASN A 458 8.81 6.03 7.55
N SER A 459 7.57 5.55 7.66
CA SER A 459 7.06 4.94 8.88
C SER A 459 6.32 3.64 8.54
N PRO A 460 6.95 2.68 7.84
CA PRO A 460 6.32 1.42 7.54
C PRO A 460 6.08 0.63 8.82
N PHE A 461 5.05 -0.22 8.78
CA PHE A 461 4.61 -1.09 9.88
C PHE A 461 4.00 -0.34 11.07
N PHE A 462 3.79 -1.09 12.15
CA PHE A 462 3.14 -0.60 13.36
C PHE A 462 3.60 -1.42 14.56
N VAL A 463 3.46 -0.82 15.75
CA VAL A 463 3.68 -1.48 17.04
C VAL A 463 2.35 -1.79 17.72
N ILE A 464 2.37 -2.70 18.69
CA ILE A 464 1.23 -2.99 19.55
C ILE A 464 1.69 -2.79 21.00
N PRO A 465 1.15 -1.81 21.74
CA PRO A 465 1.61 -1.49 23.10
C PRO A 465 1.67 -2.71 24.02
N GLY A 466 0.66 -3.58 23.97
CA GLY A 466 0.67 -4.81 24.77
C GLY A 466 1.81 -5.77 24.43
N ARG A 467 2.23 -5.84 23.15
CA ARG A 467 3.38 -6.64 22.76
C ARG A 467 4.69 -6.02 23.26
N VAL A 468 4.84 -4.71 23.14
CA VAL A 468 6.02 -3.99 23.64
C VAL A 468 6.13 -4.12 25.17
N ALA A 469 5.03 -3.93 25.89
CA ALA A 469 4.93 -4.11 27.34
C ALA A 469 5.31 -5.53 27.79
N SER A 470 4.93 -6.56 27.02
CA SER A 470 5.26 -7.95 27.33
C SER A 470 6.77 -8.22 27.36
N ILE A 471 7.56 -7.55 26.51
CA ILE A 471 9.02 -7.73 26.44
C ILE A 471 9.69 -7.25 27.73
N VAL A 472 9.23 -6.13 28.28
CA VAL A 472 9.72 -5.55 29.53
C VAL A 472 8.89 -5.95 30.75
N SER A 473 7.97 -6.91 30.60
CA SER A 473 7.13 -7.48 31.67
C SER A 473 6.45 -6.45 32.58
N CYS A 474 5.95 -5.34 32.01
CA CYS A 474 5.18 -4.33 32.75
C CYS A 474 3.69 -4.40 32.39
N ALA A 475 2.84 -3.72 33.17
CA ALA A 475 1.46 -3.50 32.78
C ALA A 475 1.41 -2.66 31.50
N THR A 476 0.48 -2.97 30.60
CA THR A 476 0.33 -2.26 29.32
C THR A 476 -0.20 -0.84 29.57
N PRO A 477 0.48 0.22 29.11
CA PRO A 477 -0.12 1.55 29.08
C PRO A 477 -1.37 1.53 28.20
N THR A 478 -2.41 2.28 28.56
CA THR A 478 -3.60 2.39 27.71
C THR A 478 -3.23 2.99 26.35
N ASP A 479 -3.99 2.69 25.30
CA ASP A 479 -3.76 3.25 23.96
C ASP A 479 -3.66 4.78 23.99
N ASP A 480 -4.54 5.44 24.77
CA ASP A 480 -4.52 6.90 24.96
C ASP A 480 -3.22 7.37 25.61
N MET A 481 -2.70 6.67 26.63
CA MET A 481 -1.47 7.06 27.30
C MET A 481 -0.24 6.85 26.43
N PHE A 482 -0.16 5.71 25.73
CA PHE A 482 0.97 5.42 24.85
C PHE A 482 1.01 6.40 23.66
N ARG A 483 -0.15 6.69 23.05
CA ARG A 483 -0.25 7.69 21.97
C ARG A 483 0.04 9.09 22.49
N GLY A 484 -0.51 9.45 23.65
CA GLY A 484 -0.26 10.74 24.29
C GLY A 484 1.22 10.97 24.56
N ALA A 485 1.95 9.95 25.02
CA ALA A 485 3.39 10.02 25.22
C ALA A 485 4.16 10.30 23.92
N LEU A 486 3.82 9.62 22.83
CA LEU A 486 4.46 9.85 21.54
C LEU A 486 4.17 11.27 20.99
N VAL A 487 2.91 11.71 21.07
CA VAL A 487 2.51 13.06 20.64
C VAL A 487 3.19 14.14 21.48
N HIS A 488 3.28 13.94 22.80
CA HIS A 488 4.00 14.84 23.71
C HIS A 488 5.47 15.03 23.31
N LEU A 489 6.09 13.96 22.81
CA LEU A 489 7.48 13.99 22.33
C LEU A 489 7.64 14.53 20.89
N GLY A 490 6.56 14.99 20.25
CA GLY A 490 6.58 15.57 18.91
C GLY A 490 6.41 14.57 17.77
N TYR A 491 6.07 13.31 18.07
CA TYR A 491 5.89 12.27 17.06
C TYR A 491 4.44 12.16 16.60
N GLN A 492 4.28 11.75 15.35
CA GLN A 492 2.99 11.52 14.72
C GLN A 492 2.49 10.11 15.06
N VAL A 493 1.17 9.99 15.23
CA VAL A 493 0.54 8.71 15.60
C VAL A 493 -0.74 8.46 14.81
N GLY A 494 -0.77 7.30 14.16
CA GLY A 494 -1.93 6.74 13.46
C GLY A 494 -2.30 5.38 14.01
N ARG A 495 -3.31 4.76 13.41
CA ARG A 495 -3.70 3.36 13.61
C ARG A 495 -3.32 2.56 12.37
N SER A 496 -3.27 1.24 12.45
CA SER A 496 -3.19 0.39 11.26
C SER A 496 -4.42 -0.50 11.13
N HIS A 497 -5.03 -0.48 9.95
CA HIS A 497 -6.13 -1.34 9.54
C HIS A 497 -5.77 -2.83 9.65
N CYS A 498 -4.48 -3.16 9.53
CA CYS A 498 -3.99 -4.53 9.58
C CYS A 498 -4.22 -5.20 10.94
N ARG A 499 -4.36 -4.42 12.03
CA ARG A 499 -4.51 -5.00 13.38
C ARG A 499 -5.12 -4.05 14.39
N ALA A 500 -6.12 -4.51 15.13
CA ALA A 500 -6.67 -3.77 16.27
C ALA A 500 -5.62 -3.55 17.38
N GLY A 501 -5.68 -2.39 18.03
CA GLY A 501 -4.71 -1.98 19.06
C GLY A 501 -3.30 -1.69 18.51
N SER A 502 -3.16 -1.57 17.18
CA SER A 502 -1.92 -1.15 16.56
C SER A 502 -1.77 0.37 16.58
N ILE A 503 -0.52 0.81 16.68
CA ILE A 503 -0.12 2.21 16.59
C ILE A 503 0.95 2.32 15.51
N LYS A 504 0.68 3.15 14.52
CA LYS A 504 1.65 3.55 13.50
C LYS A 504 2.27 4.87 13.95
N THR A 505 3.59 5.01 13.85
CA THR A 505 4.29 6.22 14.31
C THR A 505 5.60 6.40 13.56
N ASP A 506 6.03 7.65 13.43
CA ASP A 506 7.37 8.04 12.97
C ASP A 506 8.41 8.03 14.11
N ALA A 507 8.01 7.68 15.34
CA ALA A 507 8.94 7.52 16.46
C ALA A 507 9.91 6.36 16.24
N PRO A 508 11.23 6.58 16.42
CA PRO A 508 12.21 5.50 16.34
C PRO A 508 12.04 4.55 17.53
N TRP A 509 12.56 3.33 17.37
CA TRP A 509 12.51 2.31 18.41
C TRP A 509 13.18 2.72 19.72
N SER A 510 14.24 3.55 19.66
CA SER A 510 14.86 4.14 20.85
C SER A 510 13.87 4.95 21.69
N THR A 511 13.02 5.74 21.04
CA THR A 511 11.98 6.53 21.71
C THR A 511 10.86 5.64 22.24
N ILE A 512 10.41 4.64 21.47
CA ILE A 512 9.40 3.67 21.92
C ILE A 512 9.86 2.96 23.21
N TRP A 513 11.11 2.47 23.23
CA TRP A 513 11.66 1.84 24.43
C TRP A 513 11.83 2.83 25.57
N TRP A 514 12.25 4.07 25.29
CA TRP A 514 12.33 5.11 26.32
C TRP A 514 10.96 5.38 26.97
N VAL A 515 9.90 5.57 26.18
CA VAL A 515 8.52 5.75 26.68
C VAL A 515 8.10 4.60 27.60
N MET A 516 8.44 3.36 27.23
CA MET A 516 8.14 2.19 28.06
C MET A 516 8.96 2.14 29.36
N THR A 517 10.23 2.55 29.33
CA THR A 517 11.03 2.65 30.57
C THR A 517 10.50 3.74 31.48
N GLU A 518 9.99 4.84 30.91
CA GLU A 518 9.40 5.94 31.68
C GLU A 518 8.05 5.55 32.28
N TRP A 519 7.23 4.79 31.54
CA TRP A 519 6.01 4.18 32.07
C TRP A 519 6.30 3.26 33.27
N ILE A 520 7.37 2.46 33.19
CA ILE A 520 7.82 1.60 34.30
C ILE A 520 8.23 2.42 35.51
N ARG A 521 8.99 3.52 35.32
CA ARG A 521 9.39 4.42 36.41
C ARG A 521 8.19 5.01 37.14
N GLN A 522 7.20 5.49 36.38
CA GLN A 522 6.10 6.28 36.95
C GLN A 522 4.92 5.44 37.43
N LYS A 523 4.58 4.34 36.73
CA LYS A 523 3.28 3.66 36.89
C LYS A 523 3.35 2.16 37.03
N SER A 524 4.35 1.50 36.45
CA SER A 524 4.44 0.04 36.48
C SER A 524 5.85 -0.48 36.81
N PRO A 525 6.36 -0.25 38.04
CA PRO A 525 7.65 -0.78 38.45
C PRO A 525 7.72 -2.31 38.30
N VAL A 526 8.84 -2.80 37.77
CA VAL A 526 9.05 -4.22 37.49
C VAL A 526 9.88 -4.89 38.58
N LYS A 527 9.73 -6.22 38.73
CA LYS A 527 10.56 -7.01 39.64
C LYS A 527 11.93 -7.27 39.01
N VAL A 528 12.95 -6.54 39.46
CA VAL A 528 14.33 -6.59 38.91
C VAL A 528 14.89 -8.02 38.80
N ALA A 529 14.71 -8.84 39.85
CA ALA A 529 15.20 -10.22 39.90
C ALA A 529 14.67 -11.14 38.77
N LYS A 530 13.60 -10.73 38.07
CA LYS A 530 13.06 -11.48 36.93
C LYS A 530 13.98 -11.44 35.70
N PHE A 531 14.76 -10.38 35.54
CA PHE A 531 15.50 -10.12 34.30
C PHE A 531 16.91 -10.68 34.38
N LYS A 532 17.26 -11.53 33.41
CA LYS A 532 18.59 -12.13 33.25
C LYS A 532 19.24 -11.64 31.94
N PRO A 533 20.57 -11.61 31.82
CA PRO A 533 21.28 -11.10 30.63
C PRO A 533 20.78 -11.64 29.28
N LEU A 534 20.35 -12.90 29.23
CA LEU A 534 19.84 -13.54 28.00
C LEU A 534 18.38 -13.18 27.66
N MET A 535 17.70 -12.33 28.43
CA MET A 535 16.33 -11.91 28.15
C MET A 535 16.31 -10.65 27.30
N ALA A 536 15.42 -10.59 26.30
CA ALA A 536 15.29 -9.43 25.42
C ALA A 536 15.07 -8.10 26.17
N GLY A 537 14.28 -8.13 27.25
CA GLY A 537 14.03 -6.93 28.07
C GLY A 537 15.20 -6.53 28.99
N TRP A 538 16.20 -7.38 29.20
CA TRP A 538 17.26 -7.12 30.17
C TRP A 538 18.12 -5.92 29.78
N LYS A 539 18.70 -5.93 28.57
CA LYS A 539 19.55 -4.82 28.10
C LYS A 539 18.80 -3.49 28.09
N ILE A 540 17.55 -3.50 27.61
CA ILE A 540 16.69 -2.31 27.56
C ILE A 540 16.52 -1.69 28.97
N LEU A 541 16.23 -2.52 29.97
CA LEU A 541 16.01 -2.05 31.34
C LEU A 541 17.33 -1.72 32.07
N HIS A 542 18.39 -2.48 31.78
CA HIS A 542 19.73 -2.24 32.30
C HIS A 542 20.27 -0.88 31.85
N ASP A 543 20.24 -0.61 30.54
CA ASP A 543 20.70 0.64 29.94
C ASP A 543 19.86 1.84 30.43
N ALA A 544 18.60 1.59 30.80
CA ALA A 544 17.71 2.57 31.40
C ALA A 544 17.93 2.77 32.93
N GLY A 545 18.86 2.05 33.54
CA GLY A 545 19.17 2.12 34.98
C GLY A 545 18.12 1.47 35.90
N LEU A 546 17.20 0.66 35.36
CA LEU A 546 16.07 0.08 36.10
C LEU A 546 16.39 -1.25 36.80
N LEU A 547 17.53 -1.88 36.50
CA LEU A 547 17.93 -3.16 37.10
C LEU A 547 19.00 -3.04 38.20
N GLY A 548 19.50 -1.83 38.51
CA GLY A 548 20.57 -1.61 39.50
C GLY A 548 21.96 -2.12 39.07
N GLN A 549 23.01 -1.69 39.77
CA GLN A 549 24.43 -1.99 39.45
C GLN A 549 24.88 -3.44 39.76
N GLN A 550 24.01 -4.45 39.63
CA GLN A 550 24.41 -5.86 39.82
C GLN A 550 25.02 -6.50 38.55
N GLY A 551 25.06 -5.79 37.41
CA GLY A 551 25.51 -6.33 36.12
C GLY A 551 27.03 -6.33 35.87
N ARG A 552 27.82 -5.53 36.61
CA ARG A 552 29.25 -5.34 36.31
C ARG A 552 30.12 -6.58 36.60
N ALA A 553 29.63 -7.52 37.41
CA ALA A 553 30.35 -8.75 37.75
C ALA A 553 30.09 -9.92 36.77
N ALA A 554 29.08 -9.82 35.89
CA ALA A 554 28.73 -10.91 34.97
C ALA A 554 29.47 -10.83 33.62
N GLU A 555 29.86 -9.62 33.18
CA GLU A 555 30.63 -9.42 31.93
C GLU A 555 32.02 -10.06 31.98
N ASP A 556 32.69 -10.08 33.14
CA ASP A 556 34.00 -10.71 33.32
C ASP A 556 33.95 -12.26 33.36
N SER A 557 32.77 -12.85 33.59
CA SER A 557 32.61 -14.30 33.68
C SER A 557 32.29 -14.98 32.34
N ALA A 558 31.76 -14.23 31.36
CA ALA A 558 31.35 -14.78 30.06
C ALA A 558 32.52 -14.91 29.05
N HIS A 559 33.66 -14.25 29.28
CA HIS A 559 34.83 -14.32 28.41
C HIS A 559 35.89 -15.36 28.81
N LYS A 560 35.63 -16.21 29.82
CA LYS A 560 36.59 -17.21 30.32
C LYS A 560 36.17 -18.68 30.17
N SER A 561 35.07 -18.98 29.47
CA SER A 561 34.64 -20.37 29.29
C SER A 561 34.12 -20.63 27.88
N ASP A 562 35.00 -20.55 26.89
CA ASP A 562 34.80 -21.34 25.67
C ASP A 562 36.16 -21.63 25.03
N ASP A 563 36.87 -22.60 25.60
CA ASP A 563 37.92 -23.29 24.86
C ASP A 563 38.02 -24.73 25.36
N SER A 564 37.20 -25.61 24.78
CA SER A 564 37.45 -27.05 24.83
C SER A 564 36.75 -27.81 23.69
N LYS A 565 37.61 -28.23 22.74
CA LYS A 565 37.57 -29.47 21.95
C LYS A 565 36.61 -29.58 20.76
N MET A 566 37.17 -29.35 19.57
CA MET A 566 37.07 -30.30 18.46
C MET A 566 38.47 -30.74 18.05
N GLU A 567 38.75 -32.04 18.22
CA GLU A 567 39.95 -32.70 17.68
C GLU A 567 39.68 -33.17 16.25
N GLY A 568 40.71 -33.03 15.40
CA GLY A 568 40.93 -33.87 14.22
C GLY A 568 41.03 -33.10 12.91
N VAL A 569 42.24 -32.72 12.51
CA VAL A 569 43.00 -33.31 11.38
C VAL A 569 44.32 -32.54 11.18
N GLU A 570 45.41 -33.27 11.43
CA GLU A 570 46.78 -33.23 10.88
C GLU A 570 47.44 -31.89 10.47
N GLU A 571 48.48 -31.50 11.23
CA GLU A 571 49.57 -30.63 10.78
C GLU A 571 50.90 -31.40 10.72
N GLN A 572 51.71 -31.10 9.69
CA GLN A 572 53.17 -31.31 9.69
C GLN A 572 53.88 -29.95 9.74
N PRO A 573 55.09 -29.88 10.32
CA PRO A 573 55.56 -28.69 11.04
C PRO A 573 56.38 -27.70 10.19
N ALA A 574 56.36 -26.44 10.62
CA ALA A 574 57.23 -25.37 10.15
C ALA A 574 58.56 -25.32 10.94
N GLU A 575 59.66 -25.08 10.23
CA GLU A 575 61.00 -24.79 10.77
C GLU A 575 61.20 -23.30 11.09
N GLU A 576 61.79 -23.08 12.28
CA GLU A 576 62.80 -22.11 12.73
C GLU A 576 62.82 -20.61 12.33
N GLN A 577 63.04 -19.82 13.40
CA GLN A 577 63.31 -18.38 13.65
C GLN A 577 64.49 -17.75 12.83
N PRO A 578 64.98 -16.49 13.04
CA PRO A 578 64.59 -15.39 13.95
C PRO A 578 64.57 -13.95 13.31
N ALA A 579 64.29 -12.97 14.18
CA ALA A 579 64.24 -11.51 14.01
C ALA A 579 65.51 -10.81 13.47
N GLU A 580 65.35 -9.61 12.87
CA GLU A 580 66.11 -8.39 13.23
C GLU A 580 65.75 -7.11 12.44
N LYS A 581 65.85 -5.96 13.14
CA LYS A 581 66.28 -4.60 12.74
C LYS A 581 65.33 -3.59 12.04
N LYS A 582 65.14 -2.46 12.73
CA LYS A 582 64.85 -1.10 12.22
C LYS A 582 66.05 -0.53 11.42
N PRO A 583 65.84 0.51 10.60
CA PRO A 583 66.30 1.85 11.01
C PRO A 583 65.32 3.01 10.69
N GLU A 584 65.71 4.20 11.16
CA GLU A 584 64.98 5.45 11.39
C GLU A 584 64.91 6.44 10.19
N THR A 585 64.33 7.63 10.50
CA THR A 585 64.37 8.97 9.85
C THR A 585 63.15 9.31 8.99
N ALA A 586 62.53 10.51 9.04
CA ALA A 586 62.82 11.78 9.72
C ALA A 586 61.52 12.57 9.99
N GLU A 587 61.54 13.36 11.06
CA GLU A 587 60.53 14.38 11.41
C GLU A 587 60.79 15.70 10.64
N ASN A 588 59.72 16.45 10.38
CA ASN A 588 59.75 17.91 10.39
C ASN A 588 58.35 18.43 10.72
N GLY A 589 58.26 19.21 11.80
CA GLY A 589 57.05 19.84 12.30
C GLY A 589 56.80 21.25 11.76
N GLY A 590 55.66 21.82 12.14
CA GLY A 590 55.33 23.22 11.94
C GLY A 590 53.86 23.53 12.28
N GLU A 591 53.61 23.98 13.52
CA GLU A 591 52.47 24.86 13.84
C GLU A 591 52.76 26.29 13.34
N PRO A 592 51.72 27.15 13.19
CA PRO A 592 51.57 28.19 14.21
C PRO A 592 50.13 28.68 14.50
N ASN A 593 49.86 28.86 15.80
CA ASN A 593 49.23 30.00 16.49
C ASN A 593 48.30 31.00 15.73
N GLU A 594 47.06 31.11 16.20
CA GLU A 594 46.13 32.23 15.92
C GLU A 594 46.19 33.29 17.02
N LYS A 595 46.25 34.56 16.60
CA LYS A 595 46.18 35.77 17.42
C LYS A 595 44.77 36.37 17.38
N GLU A 596 44.33 36.85 18.53
CA GLU A 596 43.21 37.76 18.72
C GLU A 596 43.37 39.07 17.91
N SER A 597 42.25 39.56 17.36
CA SER A 597 42.08 40.98 17.07
C SER A 597 40.61 41.37 17.27
N SER A 598 40.40 42.32 18.16
CA SER A 598 39.17 43.05 18.42
C SER A 598 38.85 44.04 17.29
N GLY A 599 37.57 44.18 16.97
CA GLY A 599 37.06 45.21 16.06
C GLY A 599 35.56 45.38 16.26
N GLU A 600 35.18 46.52 16.84
CA GLU A 600 33.80 46.97 17.03
C GLU A 600 33.07 47.20 15.69
N ALA A 601 31.80 46.82 15.62
CA ALA A 601 30.85 47.40 14.66
C ALA A 601 29.42 47.40 15.21
N SER A 602 28.94 48.62 15.47
CA SER A 602 27.59 49.17 15.27
C SER A 602 26.35 48.35 15.68
N LYS A 603 25.64 48.92 16.66
CA LYS A 603 24.24 48.67 17.00
C LYS A 603 23.32 48.93 15.80
N GLU A 604 22.56 47.91 15.39
CA GLU A 604 21.26 48.08 14.76
C GLU A 604 20.22 47.33 15.61
N GLU A 605 19.29 48.10 16.18
CA GLU A 605 18.10 47.60 16.83
C GLU A 605 17.18 46.98 15.76
N GLN A 606 16.97 45.67 15.83
CA GLN A 606 15.85 45.02 15.16
C GLN A 606 15.00 44.25 16.17
N SER A 607 13.71 44.53 16.06
CA SER A 607 12.61 44.15 16.93
C SER A 607 12.55 42.66 17.23
N SER A 608 12.40 42.35 18.52
CA SER A 608 12.05 41.03 19.06
C SER A 608 10.73 40.51 18.49
N GLY A 609 10.82 39.70 17.44
CA GLY A 609 9.83 38.64 17.21
C GLY A 609 10.31 37.41 17.99
N GLU A 610 9.60 37.03 19.04
CA GLU A 610 9.82 35.76 19.73
C GLU A 610 9.51 34.61 18.75
N GLU A 611 10.53 34.12 18.03
CA GLU A 611 10.49 32.76 17.50
C GLU A 611 10.46 31.81 18.70
N LYS A 612 9.27 31.26 18.99
CA LYS A 612 9.14 30.16 19.94
C LYS A 612 10.00 29.00 19.45
N THR A 613 11.17 28.83 20.05
CA THR A 613 12.04 27.68 19.83
C THR A 613 11.25 26.41 20.14
N VAL A 614 11.08 25.54 19.14
CA VAL A 614 10.45 24.22 19.33
C VAL A 614 11.32 23.42 20.30
N PRO A 615 10.78 22.93 21.43
CA PRO A 615 11.58 22.18 22.41
C PRO A 615 12.21 20.94 21.77
N SER A 616 13.47 20.66 22.10
CA SER A 616 14.12 19.42 21.70
C SER A 616 13.45 18.21 22.36
N GLU A 617 13.56 17.02 21.75
CA GLU A 617 13.03 15.80 22.36
C GLU A 617 13.60 15.59 23.78
N SER A 618 14.88 15.93 23.98
CA SER A 618 15.54 15.81 25.29
C SER A 618 14.90 16.68 26.38
N GLU A 619 14.33 17.83 26.01
CA GLU A 619 13.61 18.72 26.91
C GLU A 619 12.19 18.20 27.15
N LEU A 620 11.51 17.73 26.11
CA LEU A 620 10.16 17.13 26.23
C LEU A 620 10.17 15.87 27.10
N ARG A 621 11.24 15.08 27.04
CA ARG A 621 11.43 13.90 27.90
C ARG A 621 11.44 14.24 29.39
N LYS A 622 11.92 15.44 29.77
CA LYS A 622 11.98 15.88 31.19
C LYS A 622 10.60 16.22 31.76
N THR A 623 9.63 16.51 30.90
CA THR A 623 8.30 16.98 31.29
C THR A 623 7.19 15.95 31.07
N LEU A 624 7.52 14.77 30.54
CA LEU A 624 6.53 13.71 30.30
C LEU A 624 6.04 13.14 31.63
N VAL A 625 4.74 13.28 31.89
CA VAL A 625 4.07 12.68 33.06
C VAL A 625 2.87 11.87 32.58
N PHE A 626 2.78 10.62 33.02
CA PHE A 626 1.66 9.75 32.69
C PHE A 626 0.45 10.09 33.56
N ASP A 627 -0.34 11.07 33.16
CA ASP A 627 -1.57 11.49 33.85
C ASP A 627 -2.78 11.52 32.90
N GLU A 628 -3.90 12.06 33.41
CA GLU A 628 -5.12 12.20 32.61
C GLU A 628 -4.96 13.24 31.49
N ALA A 629 -4.09 14.25 31.66
CA ALA A 629 -3.83 15.25 30.62
C ALA A 629 -3.10 14.62 29.43
N LEU A 630 -2.12 13.76 29.69
CA LEU A 630 -1.45 12.97 28.65
C LEU A 630 -2.42 12.03 27.93
N ALA A 631 -3.28 11.34 28.69
CA ALA A 631 -4.32 10.49 28.07
C ALA A 631 -5.27 11.33 27.19
N LYS A 632 -5.66 12.53 27.61
CA LYS A 632 -6.46 13.47 26.80
C LYS A 632 -5.73 13.92 25.54
N LEU A 633 -4.41 14.09 25.58
CA LEU A 633 -3.58 14.40 24.40
C LEU A 633 -3.60 13.24 23.40
N GLY A 634 -3.55 12.00 23.88
CA GLY A 634 -3.63 10.81 23.03
C GLY A 634 -5.02 10.53 22.47
N ARG A 635 -6.10 11.03 23.07
CA ARG A 635 -7.47 10.85 22.54
C ARG A 635 -7.65 11.62 21.23
N GLN A 636 -8.03 10.92 20.16
CA GLN A 636 -8.49 11.58 18.94
C GLN A 636 -9.79 12.34 19.25
N ARG A 637 -9.76 13.68 19.19
CA ARG A 637 -10.96 14.51 19.32
C ARG A 637 -11.86 14.30 18.10
N GLY A 638 -13.17 14.07 18.33
CA GLY A 638 -14.19 14.20 17.29
C GLY A 638 -14.50 12.97 16.42
N SER A 639 -14.01 11.76 16.73
CA SER A 639 -14.38 10.60 15.90
C SER A 639 -15.81 10.15 16.20
N GLN A 640 -16.70 10.30 15.22
CA GLN A 640 -17.89 9.46 15.09
C GLN A 640 -17.48 7.99 15.33
N ARG A 641 -18.29 7.20 16.06
CA ARG A 641 -17.94 5.81 16.39
C ARG A 641 -18.04 4.95 15.12
N TYR A 642 -16.91 4.75 14.44
CA TYR A 642 -16.82 3.87 13.28
C TYR A 642 -16.53 2.41 13.65
N VAL A 643 -17.06 1.47 12.88
CA VAL A 643 -16.73 0.04 12.99
C VAL A 643 -15.40 -0.21 12.28
N ARG A 644 -14.28 0.05 12.98
CA ARG A 644 -12.92 -0.03 12.42
C ARG A 644 -12.39 -1.45 12.32
N TYR A 645 -12.69 -2.24 13.33
CA TYR A 645 -12.26 -3.63 13.43
C TYR A 645 -13.48 -4.48 13.73
N GLN A 646 -13.61 -5.61 13.05
CA GLN A 646 -14.67 -6.54 13.34
C GLN A 646 -14.34 -7.30 14.64
N MET A 647 -15.05 -6.99 15.71
CA MET A 647 -14.99 -7.77 16.94
C MET A 647 -16.07 -8.84 16.89
N ASN A 648 -15.69 -10.12 16.96
CA ASN A 648 -16.57 -11.28 16.89
C ASN A 648 -17.36 -11.40 15.58
N PRO A 649 -16.87 -12.20 14.64
CA PRO A 649 -17.51 -12.22 13.35
C PRO A 649 -18.72 -13.19 13.39
N GLN A 650 -19.80 -12.87 12.67
CA GLN A 650 -21.07 -13.63 12.72
C GLN A 650 -20.92 -15.07 12.18
N ARG A 651 -21.99 -15.88 12.23
CA ARG A 651 -22.10 -17.33 11.92
C ARG A 651 -21.20 -17.91 10.80
N TYR A 652 -20.78 -17.14 9.81
CA TYR A 652 -19.93 -17.57 8.67
C TYR A 652 -18.45 -17.23 8.80
N TRP A 653 -18.04 -16.63 9.91
CA TRP A 653 -16.69 -16.13 10.09
C TRP A 653 -15.98 -16.91 11.20
N GLY A 654 -14.65 -17.04 11.08
CA GLY A 654 -13.79 -17.92 11.88
C GLY A 654 -13.92 -17.82 13.41
N PRO A 655 -13.20 -18.68 14.16
CA PRO A 655 -13.51 -19.01 15.54
C PRO A 655 -13.61 -17.79 16.47
N MET A 656 -14.71 -17.72 17.22
CA MET A 656 -14.96 -16.71 18.24
C MET A 656 -13.96 -16.84 19.38
N THR A 657 -13.01 -15.92 19.51
CA THR A 657 -12.31 -15.72 20.78
C THR A 657 -13.27 -15.11 21.79
N ARG A 658 -13.83 -15.94 22.67
CA ARG A 658 -14.57 -15.50 23.85
C ARG A 658 -13.60 -14.79 24.81
N ALA A 659 -13.56 -13.47 24.75
CA ALA A 659 -13.10 -12.68 25.89
C ALA A 659 -14.29 -12.52 26.86
N LYS A 660 -14.35 -13.37 27.90
CA LYS A 660 -15.08 -13.03 29.11
C LYS A 660 -14.17 -12.11 29.93
N GLY A 661 -14.52 -10.83 30.03
CA GLY A 661 -13.97 -9.92 31.02
C GLY A 661 -15.02 -9.67 32.09
N ASN A 662 -14.70 -10.01 33.34
CA ASN A 662 -15.23 -9.31 34.51
C ASN A 662 -14.39 -8.05 34.73
#